data_AF-A0A946GTI6-F1
#
_entry.id   AF-A0A946GTI6-F1
#
_cell.length_a   1.000
_cell.length_b   1.000
_cell.length_c   1.000
_cell.angle_alpha   90.00
_cell.angle_beta   90.00
_cell.angle_gamma   90.00
#
_symmetry.space_group_name_H-M   'P 1'
#
loop_
_entity.id
_entity.type
_entity.pdbx_description
1 polymer ?
#
loop_
_entity_poly.entity_id
_entity_poly.type
_entity_poly.pdbx_seq_one_letter_code
_entity_poly.pdbx_strand_id
1 'polypeptide(L)'
;FVYDSKKSGAVTVSHLRFGPEVIRSTYLIGNNDANFIACHQSGFLQRFNMLDNAADNAVFLLNSTLPVDQVWNSLPAKMQQQCIDKKIKLYVIDAYAVALKAGMGKRINTIMQTCFFAISGVLPQQQAIESIKQAVVKSYGRKGQRIVDMNFKAIDETLACLQQVELAESVSSQFEIRPPVSPDAPEFVQNVTAHIIAGKGDSLPVSALPVDGTYPTGTAAYEKRNLALEIPVWENDICSQCGKCPMVCPHAAIRSKIFNQQELDDAPQNFKSMPMKGKGFAEGSFISYQVAPEDCTGCGLCVDICPIRDKSNASRKALNMRPIEPLLEQEKENWTFYLQIPETDRTELKINTIKGAMALEPLFEFSGSCSGCGETPYVKLASQLFGDRMLVANATGCSSIYGGNLPTTPWTTNSDGRGPAWNNSLFEDNAEFGLGMRVAADKHKQQAIELLLDLKPQLDSQLVDEIIDADELSEAGISEQRERVKHLNEMLDQLDSTEATLLKQLTRYLCRLSVWIMGGDGWAYDIGYGGLDHVLASGRNVNILVLDTEVYSNTGGQTSKATPRGAVAKFSSGGKATAKKDLAMLAMDYENVYVAHVAYGAKDVQTLRTFIEAEAHDGPSVIIAYSPCIAHGVDLSNNHRQQQLAVNSGHWPLFRYDPVKASQGQNPLHMDSKEPSIAYRDYVMSETRFNMLWHTHPEDAEKFVQQAQQEVNHRYHYYKQLSELEWDDQTTLKSAQAKLADSKNIKGDS
;
A
#
# COMPACT_ATOMS: atom_id res chain seq x y z
N PHE A 1 13.34 -3.33 -23.38
CA PHE A 1 13.36 -2.83 -21.99
C PHE A 1 12.73 -3.90 -21.12
N VAL A 2 13.39 -4.27 -20.03
CA VAL A 2 12.86 -5.17 -19.01
C VAL A 2 12.51 -4.32 -17.80
N TYR A 3 11.24 -4.34 -17.41
CA TYR A 3 10.72 -3.57 -16.28
C TYR A 3 10.45 -4.51 -15.11
N ASP A 4 10.52 -3.95 -13.91
CA ASP A 4 10.08 -4.60 -12.68
C ASP A 4 8.59 -4.32 -12.43
N SER A 5 7.94 -5.25 -11.75
CA SER A 5 6.56 -5.17 -11.24
C SER A 5 6.37 -4.11 -10.16
N LYS A 6 7.44 -3.83 -9.39
CA LYS A 6 7.39 -2.87 -8.26
C LYS A 6 7.21 -1.45 -8.78
N LYS A 7 6.39 -0.65 -8.09
CA LYS A 7 6.10 0.72 -8.55
C LYS A 7 7.06 1.78 -8.03
N SER A 8 7.84 1.47 -6.99
CA SER A 8 8.90 2.32 -6.46
C SER A 8 10.14 1.51 -6.18
N GLY A 9 11.32 2.06 -6.43
CA GLY A 9 12.60 1.34 -6.31
C GLY A 9 12.75 0.16 -7.28
N ALA A 10 12.02 0.21 -8.40
CA ALA A 10 12.06 -0.81 -9.45
C ALA A 10 13.36 -0.74 -10.26
N VAL A 11 13.85 -1.91 -10.65
CA VAL A 11 14.98 -2.02 -11.59
C VAL A 11 14.43 -1.96 -13.02
N THR A 12 15.12 -1.23 -13.90
CA THR A 12 14.84 -1.26 -15.34
C THR A 12 16.12 -1.58 -16.08
N VAL A 13 16.11 -2.65 -16.87
CA VAL A 13 17.24 -3.06 -17.71
C VAL A 13 16.94 -2.72 -19.16
N SER A 14 17.78 -1.85 -19.74
CA SER A 14 17.63 -1.39 -21.12
C SER A 14 18.60 -2.14 -22.02
N HIS A 15 18.08 -2.90 -22.98
CA HIS A 15 18.87 -3.58 -24.00
C HIS A 15 18.76 -2.80 -25.31
N LEU A 16 19.87 -2.21 -25.75
CA LEU A 16 19.95 -1.42 -26.97
C LEU A 16 21.00 -2.03 -27.89
N ARG A 17 20.70 -2.11 -29.18
CA ARG A 17 21.63 -2.57 -30.22
C ARG A 17 21.70 -1.53 -31.33
N PHE A 18 22.91 -1.25 -31.79
CA PHE A 18 23.19 -0.36 -32.91
C PHE A 18 24.17 -1.08 -33.83
N GLY A 19 23.94 -1.00 -35.14
CA GLY A 19 24.82 -1.63 -36.12
C GLY A 19 24.48 -1.17 -37.54
N PRO A 20 25.42 -1.34 -38.50
CA PRO A 20 25.18 -1.00 -39.90
C PRO A 20 24.21 -2.00 -40.58
N GLU A 21 24.09 -3.21 -40.03
CA GLU A 21 23.21 -4.26 -40.53
C GLU A 21 21.83 -4.25 -39.86
N VAL A 22 20.88 -4.91 -40.50
CA VAL A 22 19.52 -5.08 -39.96
C VAL A 22 19.56 -5.94 -38.70
N ILE A 23 19.11 -5.38 -37.57
CA ILE A 23 19.07 -6.08 -36.29
C ILE A 23 17.90 -7.06 -36.27
N ARG A 24 18.19 -8.37 -36.27
CA ARG A 24 17.21 -9.46 -36.17
C ARG A 24 17.10 -10.07 -34.76
N SER A 25 17.91 -9.60 -33.81
CA SER A 25 17.99 -10.17 -32.45
C SER A 25 16.79 -9.78 -31.58
N THR A 26 15.71 -10.56 -31.66
CA THR A 26 14.49 -10.43 -30.84
C THR A 26 14.62 -11.12 -29.47
N TYR A 27 15.80 -11.03 -28.85
CA TYR A 27 16.13 -11.58 -27.54
C TYR A 27 16.99 -10.58 -26.73
N LEU A 28 17.11 -10.78 -25.42
CA LEU A 28 17.91 -9.92 -24.54
C LEU A 28 19.40 -9.95 -24.92
N ILE A 29 20.18 -8.97 -24.45
CA ILE A 29 21.65 -9.05 -24.56
C ILE A 29 22.11 -10.07 -23.53
N GLY A 30 22.88 -11.07 -23.96
CA GLY A 30 23.29 -12.19 -23.13
C GLY A 30 24.62 -11.96 -22.40
N ASN A 31 25.09 -13.04 -21.78
CA ASN A 31 26.38 -13.06 -21.09
C ASN A 31 27.52 -12.79 -22.07
N ASN A 32 28.43 -11.90 -21.70
CA ASN A 32 29.58 -11.49 -22.51
C ASN A 32 29.26 -10.82 -23.87
N ASP A 33 28.05 -10.29 -24.06
CA ASP A 33 27.63 -9.67 -25.33
C ASP A 33 27.64 -8.12 -25.32
N ALA A 34 27.62 -7.49 -24.14
CA ALA A 34 27.43 -6.05 -24.03
C ALA A 34 28.75 -5.29 -24.14
N ASN A 35 28.91 -4.47 -25.18
CA ASN A 35 30.08 -3.58 -25.33
C ASN A 35 30.00 -2.34 -24.41
N PHE A 36 28.82 -2.04 -23.88
CA PHE A 36 28.59 -0.88 -23.00
C PHE A 36 27.58 -1.25 -21.93
N ILE A 37 27.93 -1.00 -20.67
CA ILE A 37 27.05 -1.17 -19.50
C ILE A 37 27.01 0.15 -18.74
N ALA A 38 25.83 0.57 -18.30
CA ALA A 38 25.66 1.71 -17.42
C ALA A 38 24.87 1.36 -16.16
N CYS A 39 25.38 1.78 -15.01
CA CYS A 39 24.72 1.73 -13.72
C CYS A 39 24.33 3.14 -13.29
N HIS A 40 23.04 3.47 -13.38
CA HIS A 40 22.54 4.81 -13.06
C HIS A 40 22.27 5.02 -11.56
N GLN A 41 22.34 3.96 -10.76
CA GLN A 41 22.10 3.97 -9.31
C GLN A 41 23.17 3.14 -8.61
N SER A 42 24.06 3.78 -7.85
CA SER A 42 25.20 3.12 -7.18
C SER A 42 24.78 1.98 -6.24
N GLY A 43 23.59 2.05 -5.62
CA GLY A 43 23.06 0.99 -4.76
C GLY A 43 22.91 -0.38 -5.46
N PHE A 44 22.81 -0.41 -6.80
CA PHE A 44 22.74 -1.67 -7.55
C PHE A 44 24.05 -2.47 -7.52
N LEU A 45 25.19 -1.81 -7.28
CA LEU A 45 26.48 -2.50 -7.12
C LEU A 45 26.47 -3.50 -5.96
N GLN A 46 25.63 -3.25 -4.94
CA GLN A 46 25.53 -4.11 -3.76
C GLN A 46 24.56 -5.27 -3.94
N ARG A 47 23.77 -5.28 -5.02
CA ARG A 47 22.61 -6.18 -5.19
C ARG A 47 22.68 -7.02 -6.45
N PHE A 48 23.30 -6.51 -7.51
CA PHE A 48 23.29 -7.14 -8.84
C PHE A 48 24.69 -7.32 -9.39
N ASN A 49 24.90 -8.41 -10.10
CA ASN A 49 26.13 -8.64 -10.86
C ASN A 49 26.09 -7.86 -12.18
N MET A 50 26.36 -6.55 -12.09
CA MET A 50 26.21 -5.62 -13.22
C MET A 50 27.03 -5.98 -14.47
N LEU A 51 28.15 -6.73 -14.32
CA LEU A 51 29.11 -7.00 -15.39
C LEU A 51 29.06 -8.43 -15.95
N ASP A 52 28.06 -9.24 -15.56
CA ASP A 52 27.89 -10.60 -16.11
C ASP A 52 27.66 -10.57 -17.63
N ASN A 53 26.97 -9.55 -18.13
CA ASN A 53 26.73 -9.35 -19.56
C ASN A 53 27.88 -8.62 -20.30
N ALA A 54 28.92 -8.15 -19.60
CA ALA A 54 29.98 -7.34 -20.23
C ALA A 54 30.85 -8.17 -21.17
N ALA A 55 31.02 -7.73 -22.41
CA ALA A 55 32.00 -8.28 -23.34
C ALA A 55 33.44 -7.87 -22.97
N ASP A 56 34.44 -8.47 -23.62
CA ASP A 56 35.82 -8.01 -23.51
C ASP A 56 35.96 -6.59 -24.07
N ASN A 57 36.78 -5.77 -23.40
CA ASN A 57 37.03 -4.35 -23.67
C ASN A 57 35.77 -3.48 -23.59
N ALA A 58 34.72 -3.94 -22.90
CA ALA A 58 33.51 -3.18 -22.70
C ALA A 58 33.76 -1.89 -21.90
N VAL A 59 32.84 -0.94 -22.04
CA VAL A 59 32.80 0.28 -21.23
C VAL A 59 31.79 0.10 -20.09
N PHE A 60 32.18 0.45 -18.87
CA PHE A 60 31.28 0.51 -17.72
C PHE A 60 31.15 1.96 -17.23
N LEU A 61 29.93 2.51 -17.27
CA LEU A 61 29.61 3.84 -16.77
C LEU A 61 28.87 3.73 -15.43
N LEU A 62 29.36 4.40 -14.38
CA LEU A 62 28.74 4.43 -13.07
C LEU A 62 28.31 5.85 -12.68
N ASN A 63 27.08 6.00 -12.20
CA ASN A 63 26.66 7.18 -11.45
C ASN A 63 26.99 6.98 -9.96
N SER A 64 27.87 7.81 -9.39
CA SER A 64 28.29 7.73 -7.99
C SER A 64 28.56 9.13 -7.42
N THR A 65 28.23 9.32 -6.14
CA THR A 65 28.59 10.53 -5.38
C THR A 65 30.01 10.46 -4.82
N LEU A 66 30.69 9.32 -4.97
CA LEU A 66 32.07 9.14 -4.51
C LEU A 66 33.06 9.85 -5.46
N PRO A 67 34.12 10.46 -4.90
CA PRO A 67 35.27 10.93 -5.68
C PRO A 67 35.90 9.81 -6.53
N VAL A 68 36.42 10.16 -7.71
CA VAL A 68 36.96 9.21 -8.72
C VAL A 68 38.01 8.24 -8.15
N ASP A 69 38.85 8.70 -7.23
CA ASP A 69 39.90 7.93 -6.56
C ASP A 69 39.36 6.89 -5.56
N GLN A 70 38.10 7.03 -5.13
CA GLN A 70 37.44 6.10 -4.21
C GLN A 70 36.53 5.09 -4.92
N VAL A 71 36.18 5.35 -6.18
CA VAL A 71 35.19 4.54 -6.93
C VAL A 71 35.64 3.11 -7.12
N TRP A 72 36.92 2.88 -7.42
CA TRP A 72 37.45 1.52 -7.60
C TRP A 72 37.17 0.63 -6.39
N ASN A 73 37.39 1.15 -5.18
CA ASN A 73 37.19 0.41 -3.92
C ASN A 73 35.72 0.25 -3.53
N SER A 74 34.79 0.93 -4.22
CA SER A 74 33.35 0.77 -4.02
C SER A 74 32.75 -0.42 -4.79
N LEU A 75 33.49 -0.98 -5.74
CA LEU A 75 33.04 -2.14 -6.51
C LEU A 75 33.22 -3.44 -5.71
N PRO A 76 32.29 -4.41 -5.85
CA PRO A 76 32.49 -5.76 -5.32
C PRO A 76 33.73 -6.44 -5.90
N ALA A 77 34.34 -7.35 -5.14
CA ALA A 77 35.52 -8.12 -5.54
C ALA A 77 35.35 -8.79 -6.91
N LYS A 78 34.21 -9.47 -7.13
CA LYS A 78 33.89 -10.08 -8.42
C LYS A 78 33.85 -9.07 -9.58
N MET A 79 33.32 -7.87 -9.38
CA MET A 79 33.27 -6.85 -10.42
C MET A 79 34.66 -6.28 -10.72
N GLN A 80 35.50 -6.06 -9.70
CA GLN A 80 36.90 -5.67 -9.91
C GLN A 80 37.64 -6.71 -10.75
N GLN A 81 37.47 -8.00 -10.42
CA GLN A 81 38.06 -9.10 -11.17
C GLN A 81 37.58 -9.08 -12.63
N GLN A 82 36.27 -8.93 -12.87
CA GLN A 82 35.71 -8.80 -14.22
C GLN A 82 36.27 -7.59 -14.97
N CYS A 83 36.50 -6.46 -14.30
CA CYS A 83 37.10 -5.29 -14.93
C CYS A 83 38.54 -5.55 -15.41
N ILE A 84 39.34 -6.27 -14.61
CA ILE A 84 40.72 -6.62 -14.95
C ILE A 84 40.74 -7.65 -16.09
N ASP A 85 40.06 -8.79 -15.91
CA ASP A 85 40.08 -9.92 -16.84
C ASP A 85 39.58 -9.52 -18.23
N LYS A 86 38.46 -8.76 -18.25
CA LYS A 86 37.81 -8.32 -19.48
C LYS A 86 38.34 -6.99 -19.99
N LYS A 87 39.35 -6.38 -19.34
CA LYS A 87 39.93 -5.07 -19.73
C LYS A 87 38.88 -3.97 -19.88
N ILE A 88 37.94 -3.89 -18.94
CA ILE A 88 36.83 -2.93 -18.97
C ILE A 88 37.36 -1.51 -18.78
N LYS A 89 36.79 -0.55 -19.52
CA LYS A 89 37.04 0.88 -19.29
C LYS A 89 35.97 1.43 -18.35
N LEU A 90 36.36 1.78 -17.12
CA LEU A 90 35.46 2.31 -16.11
C LEU A 90 35.40 3.85 -16.15
N TYR A 91 34.20 4.40 -16.24
CA TYR A 91 33.91 5.82 -16.14
C TYR A 91 32.95 6.10 -15.00
N VAL A 92 33.09 7.25 -14.37
CA VAL A 92 32.24 7.71 -13.28
C VAL A 92 31.81 9.16 -13.44
N ILE A 93 30.63 9.47 -12.91
CA ILE A 93 30.09 10.82 -12.79
C ILE A 93 29.17 10.92 -11.57
N ASP A 94 29.21 12.05 -10.86
CA ASP A 94 28.14 12.42 -9.94
C ASP A 94 27.04 13.16 -10.71
N ALA A 95 26.12 12.39 -11.29
CA ALA A 95 25.04 12.96 -12.08
C ALA A 95 24.07 13.78 -11.23
N TYR A 96 23.98 13.54 -9.92
CA TYR A 96 23.11 14.30 -9.03
C TYR A 96 23.69 15.68 -8.72
N ALA A 97 24.99 15.79 -8.48
CA ALA A 97 25.66 17.07 -8.32
C ALA A 97 25.57 17.91 -9.61
N VAL A 98 25.77 17.28 -10.77
CA VAL A 98 25.60 17.95 -12.08
C VAL A 98 24.16 18.42 -12.28
N ALA A 99 23.17 17.57 -11.98
CA ALA A 99 21.75 17.94 -12.07
C ALA A 99 21.40 19.11 -11.15
N LEU A 100 21.90 19.12 -9.91
CA LEU A 100 21.70 20.22 -8.96
C LEU A 100 22.32 21.53 -9.47
N LYS A 101 23.57 21.49 -9.94
CA LYS A 101 24.29 22.64 -10.50
C LYS A 101 23.61 23.20 -11.77
N ALA A 102 22.98 22.33 -12.56
CA ALA A 102 22.20 22.69 -13.74
C ALA A 102 20.74 23.10 -13.41
N GLY A 103 20.31 23.00 -12.16
CA GLY A 103 18.94 23.31 -11.72
C GLY A 103 17.90 22.24 -12.06
N MET A 104 18.31 21.05 -12.49
CA MET A 104 17.43 19.93 -12.88
C MET A 104 16.91 19.11 -11.69
N GLY A 105 17.28 19.48 -10.46
CA GLY A 105 16.91 18.75 -9.24
C GLY A 105 17.56 17.38 -9.22
N LYS A 106 16.76 16.31 -9.06
CA LYS A 106 17.23 14.92 -9.02
C LYS A 106 17.20 14.20 -10.38
N ARG A 107 16.98 14.91 -11.49
CA ARG A 107 16.82 14.30 -12.83
C ARG A 107 18.17 14.13 -13.52
N ILE A 108 18.59 12.87 -13.68
CA ILE A 108 19.91 12.50 -14.26
C ILE A 108 19.84 12.01 -15.71
N ASN A 109 18.65 11.94 -16.32
CA ASN A 109 18.43 11.32 -17.63
C ASN A 109 19.26 11.95 -18.76
N THR A 110 19.23 13.27 -18.91
CA THR A 110 20.00 14.00 -19.94
C THR A 110 21.51 13.83 -19.71
N ILE A 111 21.93 13.79 -18.45
CA ILE A 111 23.33 13.65 -18.04
C ILE A 111 23.84 12.26 -18.42
N MET A 112 23.15 11.20 -17.97
CA MET A 112 23.55 9.81 -18.29
C MET A 112 23.48 9.52 -19.79
N GLN A 113 22.51 10.09 -20.51
CA GLN A 113 22.44 10.00 -21.97
C GLN A 113 23.64 10.68 -22.64
N THR A 114 24.05 11.85 -22.15
CA THR A 114 25.22 12.57 -22.66
C THR A 114 26.48 11.76 -22.44
N CYS A 115 26.65 11.15 -21.25
CA CYS A 115 27.75 10.22 -20.99
C CYS A 115 27.75 9.06 -22.01
N PHE A 116 26.63 8.38 -22.21
CA PHE A 116 26.54 7.28 -23.18
C PHE A 116 27.08 7.69 -24.56
N PHE A 117 26.63 8.81 -25.11
CA PHE A 117 27.11 9.26 -26.42
C PHE A 117 28.56 9.72 -26.43
N ALA A 118 29.05 10.28 -25.32
CA ALA A 118 30.44 10.75 -25.22
C ALA A 118 31.46 9.59 -25.22
N ILE A 119 31.12 8.45 -24.62
CA ILE A 119 32.08 7.34 -24.37
C ILE A 119 31.70 6.00 -25.02
N SER A 120 30.53 5.86 -25.67
CA SER A 120 30.14 4.60 -26.33
C SER A 120 30.83 4.35 -27.67
N GLY A 121 31.28 5.40 -28.37
CA GLY A 121 31.85 5.28 -29.72
C GLY A 121 30.83 4.98 -30.84
N VAL A 122 29.52 4.98 -30.54
CA VAL A 122 28.46 4.73 -31.55
C VAL A 122 28.38 5.83 -32.60
N LEU A 123 28.69 7.07 -32.22
CA LEU A 123 28.78 8.24 -33.09
C LEU A 123 30.02 9.06 -32.75
N PRO A 124 30.56 9.84 -33.70
CA PRO A 124 31.55 10.87 -33.38
C PRO A 124 31.01 11.83 -32.33
N GLN A 125 31.82 12.12 -31.30
CA GLN A 125 31.39 12.86 -30.11
C GLN A 125 30.73 14.21 -30.43
N GLN A 126 31.33 15.00 -31.33
CA GLN A 126 30.80 16.31 -31.72
C GLN A 126 29.41 16.20 -32.37
N GLN A 127 29.25 15.24 -33.29
CA GLN A 127 27.96 14.98 -33.95
C GLN A 127 26.90 14.52 -32.95
N ALA A 128 27.29 13.70 -31.96
CA ALA A 128 26.37 13.22 -30.93
C ALA A 128 25.89 14.36 -30.02
N ILE A 129 26.79 15.24 -29.56
CA ILE A 129 26.45 16.39 -28.71
C ILE A 129 25.51 17.36 -29.45
N GLU A 130 25.81 17.67 -30.72
CA GLU A 130 24.93 18.50 -31.56
C GLU A 130 23.54 17.89 -31.70
N SER A 131 23.46 16.58 -31.94
CA SER A 131 22.19 15.85 -32.09
C SER A 131 21.37 15.85 -30.78
N ILE A 132 22.02 15.68 -29.62
CA ILE A 132 21.36 15.77 -28.31
C ILE A 132 20.79 17.18 -28.09
N LYS A 133 21.57 18.23 -28.35
CA LYS A 133 21.11 19.62 -28.21
C LYS A 133 19.93 19.91 -29.14
N GLN A 134 19.95 19.42 -30.38
CA GLN A 134 18.81 19.53 -31.30
C GLN A 134 17.56 18.79 -30.78
N ALA A 135 17.72 17.58 -30.24
CA ALA A 135 16.62 16.80 -29.66
C ALA A 135 16.00 17.50 -28.42
N VAL A 136 16.82 18.15 -27.60
CA VAL A 136 16.37 18.98 -26.46
C VAL A 136 15.50 20.15 -26.95
N VAL A 137 15.93 20.88 -27.98
CA VAL A 137 15.14 21.98 -28.57
C VAL A 137 13.80 21.46 -29.10
N LYS A 138 13.82 20.34 -29.84
CA LYS A 138 12.60 19.73 -30.37
C LYS A 138 11.63 19.31 -29.27
N SER A 139 12.13 18.74 -28.18
CA SER A 139 11.31 18.16 -27.10
C SER A 139 10.83 19.19 -26.08
N TYR A 140 11.66 20.19 -25.77
CA TYR A 140 11.44 21.14 -24.68
C TYR A 140 11.26 22.58 -25.13
N GLY A 141 11.47 22.91 -26.42
CA GLY A 141 11.31 24.29 -26.92
C GLY A 141 9.92 24.88 -26.65
N ARG A 142 8.87 24.06 -26.71
CA ARG A 142 7.50 24.46 -26.37
C ARG A 142 7.27 24.74 -24.88
N LYS A 143 8.16 24.27 -24.00
CA LYS A 143 8.07 24.47 -22.55
C LYS A 143 8.85 25.70 -22.05
N GLY A 144 9.48 26.45 -22.97
CA GLY A 144 10.17 27.71 -22.69
C GLY A 144 11.70 27.61 -22.72
N GLN A 145 12.34 28.71 -23.10
CA GLN A 145 13.80 28.80 -23.33
C GLN A 145 14.62 28.43 -22.08
N ARG A 146 14.15 28.80 -20.89
CA ARG A 146 14.82 28.47 -19.62
C ARG A 146 15.06 26.96 -19.45
N ILE A 147 14.11 26.11 -19.83
CA ILE A 147 14.26 24.65 -19.70
C ILE A 147 15.27 24.12 -20.72
N VAL A 148 15.29 24.70 -21.93
CA VAL A 148 16.28 24.36 -22.96
C VAL A 148 17.68 24.73 -22.47
N ASP A 149 17.86 25.95 -21.95
CA ASP A 149 19.15 26.44 -21.44
C ASP A 149 19.66 25.59 -20.25
N MET A 150 18.76 25.18 -19.35
CA MET A 150 19.11 24.28 -18.25
C MET A 150 19.62 22.92 -18.74
N ASN A 151 18.99 22.35 -19.79
CA ASN A 151 19.45 21.09 -20.38
C ASN A 151 20.78 21.28 -21.12
N PHE A 152 20.98 22.40 -21.82
CA PHE A 152 22.27 22.70 -22.47
C PHE A 152 23.40 22.81 -21.44
N LYS A 153 23.16 23.55 -20.36
CA LYS A 153 24.09 23.64 -19.24
C LYS A 153 24.41 22.25 -18.66
N ALA A 154 23.39 21.40 -18.48
CA ALA A 154 23.61 20.04 -17.99
C ALA A 154 24.48 19.21 -18.94
N ILE A 155 24.28 19.31 -20.26
CA ILE A 155 25.09 18.61 -21.27
C ILE A 155 26.55 19.05 -21.18
N ASP A 156 26.80 20.36 -21.12
CA ASP A 156 28.16 20.91 -21.10
C ASP A 156 28.89 20.56 -19.80
N GLU A 157 28.22 20.70 -18.64
CA GLU A 157 28.76 20.31 -17.33
C GLU A 157 29.02 18.79 -17.25
N THR A 158 28.20 17.97 -17.89
CA THR A 158 28.39 16.51 -17.92
C THR A 158 29.74 16.15 -18.52
N LEU A 159 30.11 16.77 -19.64
CA LEU A 159 31.37 16.49 -20.33
C LEU A 159 32.58 16.92 -19.48
N ALA A 160 32.44 17.97 -18.69
CA ALA A 160 33.50 18.44 -17.79
C ALA A 160 33.65 17.57 -16.52
N CYS A 161 32.56 16.94 -16.07
CA CYS A 161 32.53 16.15 -14.84
C CYS A 161 32.67 14.62 -15.06
N LEU A 162 32.58 14.13 -16.30
CA LEU A 162 32.78 12.73 -16.61
C LEU A 162 34.27 12.37 -16.52
N GLN A 163 34.61 11.40 -15.69
CA GLN A 163 35.99 11.00 -15.44
C GLN A 163 36.20 9.51 -15.68
N GLN A 164 37.37 9.14 -16.20
CA GLN A 164 37.80 7.76 -16.29
C GLN A 164 38.47 7.35 -14.97
N VAL A 165 38.17 6.15 -14.49
CA VAL A 165 38.76 5.58 -13.28
C VAL A 165 39.97 4.73 -13.69
N GLU A 166 41.12 4.99 -13.07
CA GLU A 166 42.31 4.15 -13.21
C GLU A 166 42.09 2.82 -12.47
N LEU A 167 42.28 1.70 -13.16
CA LEU A 167 42.09 0.38 -12.57
C LEU A 167 43.36 -0.08 -11.87
N ALA A 168 43.22 -0.71 -10.70
CA ALA A 168 44.33 -1.41 -10.08
C ALA A 168 44.66 -2.71 -10.85
N GLU A 169 45.91 -3.16 -10.79
CA GLU A 169 46.36 -4.41 -11.42
C GLU A 169 45.80 -5.67 -10.73
N SER A 170 45.33 -5.53 -9.49
CA SER A 170 44.79 -6.61 -8.68
C SER A 170 43.50 -6.20 -7.97
N VAL A 171 42.66 -7.18 -7.66
CA VAL A 171 41.48 -7.00 -6.80
C VAL A 171 41.93 -6.53 -5.42
N SER A 172 41.39 -5.40 -4.98
CA SER A 172 41.64 -4.79 -3.67
C SER A 172 40.42 -4.87 -2.73
N SER A 173 39.23 -5.07 -3.30
CA SER A 173 37.98 -5.04 -2.57
C SER A 173 37.75 -6.33 -1.78
N GLN A 174 37.32 -6.18 -0.52
CA GLN A 174 36.76 -7.26 0.30
C GLN A 174 35.22 -7.26 0.28
N PHE A 175 34.63 -6.34 -0.48
CA PHE A 175 33.19 -6.17 -0.56
C PHE A 175 32.60 -7.25 -1.48
N GLU A 176 31.64 -8.02 -0.96
CA GLU A 176 30.85 -8.96 -1.74
C GLU A 176 29.43 -8.44 -1.95
N ILE A 177 28.78 -8.89 -3.03
CA ILE A 177 27.37 -8.59 -3.26
C ILE A 177 26.55 -9.17 -2.11
N ARG A 178 25.63 -8.37 -1.58
CA ARG A 178 24.77 -8.78 -0.47
C ARG A 178 23.84 -9.91 -0.93
N PRO A 179 23.63 -10.95 -0.10
CA PRO A 179 22.56 -11.91 -0.35
C PRO A 179 21.21 -11.20 -0.56
N PRO A 180 20.37 -11.66 -1.50
CA PRO A 180 19.08 -11.03 -1.77
C PRO A 180 18.09 -11.06 -0.60
N VAL A 181 18.29 -11.99 0.33
CA VAL A 181 17.47 -12.22 1.53
C VAL A 181 18.36 -12.59 2.71
N SER A 182 17.83 -12.48 3.93
CA SER A 182 18.54 -12.88 5.16
C SER A 182 18.92 -14.37 5.15
N PRO A 183 20.07 -14.76 5.74
CA PRO A 183 20.40 -16.17 6.01
C PRO A 183 19.39 -16.90 6.91
N ASP A 184 18.61 -16.16 7.71
CA ASP A 184 17.57 -16.71 8.58
C ASP A 184 16.22 -16.89 7.87
N ALA A 185 16.15 -16.59 6.56
CA ALA A 185 14.91 -16.75 5.81
C ALA A 185 14.52 -18.23 5.67
N PRO A 186 13.21 -18.56 5.57
CA PRO A 186 12.77 -19.93 5.35
C PRO A 186 13.36 -20.55 4.08
N GLU A 187 13.44 -21.88 4.02
CA GLU A 187 14.05 -22.62 2.91
C GLU A 187 13.50 -22.19 1.54
N PHE A 188 12.18 -22.09 1.39
CA PHE A 188 11.56 -21.64 0.14
C PHE A 188 12.01 -20.22 -0.24
N VAL A 189 12.16 -19.33 0.74
CA VAL A 189 12.60 -17.95 0.50
C VAL A 189 14.06 -17.92 0.04
N GLN A 190 14.94 -18.75 0.62
CA GLN A 190 16.34 -18.86 0.21
C GLN A 190 16.49 -19.49 -1.18
N ASN A 191 15.78 -20.60 -1.42
CA ASN A 191 16.00 -21.43 -2.59
C ASN A 191 15.21 -20.96 -3.82
N VAL A 192 14.05 -20.31 -3.64
CA VAL A 192 13.17 -19.87 -4.74
C VAL A 192 13.11 -18.35 -4.81
N THR A 193 12.61 -17.69 -3.76
CA THR A 193 12.39 -16.24 -3.75
C THR A 193 13.67 -15.44 -3.99
N ALA A 194 14.78 -15.79 -3.33
CA ALA A 194 16.06 -15.11 -3.47
C ALA A 194 16.61 -15.17 -4.90
N HIS A 195 16.45 -16.31 -5.58
CA HIS A 195 16.87 -16.47 -6.98
C HIS A 195 16.07 -15.56 -7.90
N ILE A 196 14.75 -15.44 -7.70
CA ILE A 196 13.91 -14.54 -8.49
C ILE A 196 14.27 -13.08 -8.22
N ILE A 197 14.47 -12.68 -6.95
CA ILE A 197 14.92 -11.33 -6.57
C ILE A 197 16.27 -10.98 -7.21
N ALA A 198 17.18 -11.96 -7.29
CA ALA A 198 18.50 -11.81 -7.92
C ALA A 198 18.46 -11.76 -9.46
N GLY A 199 17.28 -11.86 -10.09
CA GLY A 199 17.13 -11.91 -11.55
C GLY A 199 17.52 -13.26 -12.16
N LYS A 200 17.53 -14.33 -11.37
CA LYS A 200 17.88 -15.70 -11.78
C LYS A 200 16.68 -16.66 -11.76
N GLY A 201 15.46 -16.13 -11.84
CA GLY A 201 14.22 -16.91 -11.82
C GLY A 201 14.17 -17.99 -12.90
N ASP A 202 14.65 -17.68 -14.11
CA ASP A 202 14.68 -18.62 -15.25
C ASP A 202 15.55 -19.87 -15.03
N SER A 203 16.46 -19.85 -14.05
CA SER A 203 17.29 -21.02 -13.71
C SER A 203 16.62 -22.02 -12.78
N LEU A 204 15.46 -21.66 -12.20
CA LEU A 204 14.74 -22.54 -11.29
C LEU A 204 14.07 -23.68 -12.07
N PRO A 205 14.23 -24.95 -11.66
CA PRO A 205 13.53 -26.05 -12.29
C PRO A 205 12.03 -26.00 -11.95
N VAL A 206 11.19 -26.59 -12.80
CA VAL A 206 9.74 -26.71 -12.56
C VAL A 206 9.44 -27.36 -11.19
N SER A 207 10.27 -28.31 -10.76
CA SER A 207 10.14 -29.00 -9.47
C SER A 207 10.35 -28.11 -8.24
N ALA A 208 10.88 -26.89 -8.40
CA ALA A 208 11.04 -25.93 -7.31
C ALA A 208 9.77 -25.12 -7.03
N LEU A 209 8.77 -25.18 -7.93
CA LEU A 209 7.55 -24.38 -7.84
C LEU A 209 6.38 -25.19 -7.26
N PRO A 210 5.49 -24.59 -6.44
CA PRO A 210 4.26 -25.22 -5.98
C PRO A 210 3.34 -25.61 -7.15
N VAL A 211 2.70 -26.78 -7.07
CA VAL A 211 1.86 -27.32 -8.16
C VAL A 211 0.55 -26.55 -8.39
N ASP A 212 0.09 -25.85 -7.36
CA ASP A 212 -1.14 -25.07 -7.33
C ASP A 212 -0.89 -23.55 -7.39
N GLY A 213 0.38 -23.13 -7.40
CA GLY A 213 0.76 -21.72 -7.36
C GLY A 213 0.64 -21.06 -5.97
N THR A 214 0.45 -21.81 -4.88
CA THR A 214 0.36 -21.25 -3.53
C THR A 214 1.76 -20.92 -3.00
N TYR A 215 2.04 -19.63 -2.78
CA TYR A 215 3.32 -19.15 -2.24
C TYR A 215 3.24 -18.92 -0.72
N PRO A 216 4.38 -19.03 0.00
CA PRO A 216 4.45 -18.65 1.41
C PRO A 216 4.10 -17.17 1.63
N THR A 217 3.53 -16.89 2.79
CA THR A 217 3.25 -15.53 3.27
C THR A 217 4.45 -14.93 4.00
N GLY A 218 4.44 -13.63 4.29
CA GLY A 218 5.43 -12.92 5.09
C GLY A 218 6.78 -12.68 4.41
N THR A 219 6.89 -12.96 3.11
CA THR A 219 8.20 -12.98 2.44
C THR A 219 8.77 -11.59 2.16
N ALA A 220 7.94 -10.53 2.14
CA ALA A 220 8.41 -9.17 1.92
C ALA A 220 9.36 -8.67 3.03
N ALA A 221 9.22 -9.20 4.25
CA ALA A 221 10.08 -8.88 5.39
C ALA A 221 11.56 -9.18 5.14
N TYR A 222 11.87 -10.11 4.24
CA TYR A 222 13.24 -10.53 3.94
C TYR A 222 13.90 -9.73 2.81
N GLU A 223 13.18 -8.86 2.12
CA GLU A 223 13.72 -8.15 0.96
C GLU A 223 14.67 -7.00 1.33
N LYS A 224 14.41 -6.30 2.44
CA LYS A 224 15.24 -5.22 3.01
C LYS A 224 15.85 -4.30 1.95
N ARG A 225 14.97 -3.67 1.19
CA ARG A 225 15.27 -3.03 -0.11
C ARG A 225 16.21 -1.82 -0.02
N ASN A 226 16.23 -1.18 1.15
CA ASN A 226 17.02 -0.01 1.51
C ASN A 226 16.93 1.12 0.47
N LEU A 227 15.72 1.64 0.25
CA LEU A 227 15.43 2.63 -0.78
C LEU A 227 15.51 4.09 -0.31
N ALA A 228 15.28 4.32 0.98
CA ALA A 228 15.19 5.66 1.54
C ALA A 228 16.56 6.35 1.55
N LEU A 229 16.59 7.63 1.18
CA LEU A 229 17.74 8.52 1.43
C LEU A 229 17.66 9.14 2.83
N GLU A 230 16.44 9.30 3.34
CA GLU A 230 16.17 9.82 4.67
C GLU A 230 15.12 8.96 5.35
N ILE A 231 15.24 8.78 6.67
CA ILE A 231 14.28 8.05 7.50
C ILE A 231 13.75 8.96 8.62
N PRO A 232 12.52 8.70 9.14
CA PRO A 232 11.99 9.43 10.28
C PRO A 232 12.76 9.07 11.57
N VAL A 233 13.27 10.08 12.26
CA VAL A 233 13.86 9.97 13.59
C VAL A 233 12.86 10.45 14.63
N TRP A 234 12.57 9.59 15.61
CA TRP A 234 11.65 9.87 16.70
C TRP A 234 12.32 10.66 17.84
N GLU A 235 11.65 11.71 18.30
CA GLU A 235 12.00 12.51 19.48
C GLU A 235 10.95 12.26 20.58
N ASN A 236 11.28 11.33 21.48
CA ASN A 236 10.38 10.78 22.49
C ASN A 236 10.05 11.77 23.63
N ASP A 237 10.90 12.77 23.89
CA ASP A 237 10.72 13.78 24.93
C ASP A 237 9.48 14.66 24.72
N ILE A 238 9.18 15.01 23.47
CA ILE A 238 8.01 15.83 23.11
C ILE A 238 6.81 15.02 22.62
N CYS A 239 6.97 13.72 22.33
CA CYS A 239 5.93 12.89 21.74
C CYS A 239 4.66 12.77 22.62
N SER A 240 3.49 12.88 21.97
CA SER A 240 2.16 12.73 22.59
C SER A 240 1.60 11.31 22.56
N GLN A 241 2.31 10.37 21.90
CA GLN A 241 1.90 8.97 21.74
C GLN A 241 0.57 8.79 20.98
N CYS A 242 0.29 9.63 19.99
CA CYS A 242 -1.03 9.62 19.31
C CYS A 242 -1.29 8.46 18.34
N GLY A 243 -0.28 7.66 17.94
CA GLY A 243 -0.44 6.56 16.98
C GLY A 243 -0.57 6.96 15.50
N LYS A 244 -0.66 8.26 15.17
CA LYS A 244 -0.90 8.71 13.78
C LYS A 244 0.22 8.34 12.80
N CYS A 245 1.48 8.32 13.24
CA CYS A 245 2.61 8.00 12.37
C CYS A 245 2.58 6.56 11.83
N PRO A 246 2.40 5.51 12.67
CA PRO A 246 2.12 4.16 12.20
C PRO A 246 0.85 4.05 11.35
N MET A 247 -0.20 4.82 11.65
CA MET A 247 -1.45 4.78 10.90
C MET A 247 -1.26 5.12 9.43
N VAL A 248 -0.57 6.23 9.14
CA VAL A 248 -0.43 6.74 7.77
C VAL A 248 0.71 6.09 6.99
N CYS A 249 1.53 5.26 7.62
CA CYS A 249 2.66 4.63 6.96
C CYS A 249 2.18 3.64 5.88
N PRO A 250 2.45 3.87 4.58
CA PRO A 250 1.98 3.00 3.51
C PRO A 250 2.73 1.66 3.42
N HIS A 251 3.80 1.48 4.19
CA HIS A 251 4.66 0.29 4.13
C HIS A 251 4.81 -0.42 5.48
N ALA A 252 4.09 0.01 6.53
CA ALA A 252 4.29 -0.47 7.91
C ALA A 252 5.76 -0.37 8.39
N ALA A 253 6.53 0.57 7.83
CA ALA A 253 7.94 0.80 8.12
C ALA A 253 8.18 1.69 9.35
N ILE A 254 7.12 2.14 10.01
CA ILE A 254 7.17 2.68 11.37
C ILE A 254 6.02 2.08 12.16
N ARG A 255 6.32 1.50 13.31
CA ARG A 255 5.35 0.78 14.16
C ARG A 255 5.41 1.27 15.59
N SER A 256 4.40 0.91 16.38
CA SER A 256 4.41 1.11 17.82
C SER A 256 4.05 -0.17 18.55
N LYS A 257 4.74 -0.45 19.66
CA LYS A 257 4.41 -1.53 20.61
C LYS A 257 4.25 -0.92 22.00
N ILE A 258 3.31 -1.46 22.77
CA ILE A 258 3.17 -1.19 24.19
C ILE A 258 3.62 -2.45 24.94
N PHE A 259 4.52 -2.29 25.90
CA PHE A 259 5.17 -3.41 26.57
C PHE A 259 5.56 -3.04 28.01
N ASN A 260 5.92 -4.03 28.81
CA ASN A 260 6.33 -3.83 30.19
C ASN A 260 7.78 -3.33 30.29
N GLN A 261 8.11 -2.57 31.33
CA GLN A 261 9.47 -2.04 31.52
C GLN A 261 10.58 -3.11 31.49
N GLN A 262 10.30 -4.33 31.94
CA GLN A 262 11.25 -5.45 31.96
C GLN A 262 11.78 -5.82 30.57
N GLU A 263 10.98 -5.60 29.52
CA GLU A 263 11.40 -5.83 28.13
C GLU A 263 12.53 -4.88 27.69
N LEU A 264 12.93 -3.90 28.51
CA LEU A 264 14.02 -2.96 28.21
C LEU A 264 15.37 -3.37 28.78
N ASP A 265 15.45 -4.45 29.55
CA ASP A 265 16.69 -4.84 30.25
C ASP A 265 17.85 -5.11 29.28
N ASP A 266 17.55 -5.69 28.11
CA ASP A 266 18.51 -5.98 27.03
C ASP A 266 18.45 -4.96 25.88
N ALA A 267 17.86 -3.78 26.09
CA ALA A 267 17.69 -2.78 25.04
C ALA A 267 19.05 -2.21 24.57
N PRO A 268 19.27 -2.09 23.24
CA PRO A 268 20.43 -1.39 22.70
C PRO A 268 20.55 0.04 23.25
N GLN A 269 21.77 0.56 23.35
CA GLN A 269 22.05 1.87 23.97
C GLN A 269 21.20 3.02 23.37
N ASN A 270 20.88 2.93 22.07
CA ASN A 270 20.13 3.97 21.35
C ASN A 270 18.66 3.60 21.11
N PHE A 271 18.17 2.51 21.69
CA PHE A 271 16.77 2.15 21.59
C PHE A 271 15.92 3.14 22.36
N LYS A 272 14.98 3.78 21.68
CA LYS A 272 14.12 4.79 22.28
C LYS A 272 12.83 4.15 22.79
N SER A 273 12.45 4.53 24.00
CA SER A 273 11.15 4.23 24.60
C SER A 273 10.72 5.39 25.49
N MET A 274 9.46 5.38 25.95
CA MET A 274 8.98 6.31 26.96
C MET A 274 7.83 5.68 27.78
N PRO A 275 7.64 6.08 29.04
CA PRO A 275 6.50 5.63 29.84
C PRO A 275 5.17 5.95 29.17
N MET A 276 4.21 5.03 29.23
CA MET A 276 2.88 5.24 28.66
C MET A 276 2.12 6.37 29.36
N LYS A 277 1.54 7.26 28.56
CA LYS A 277 0.68 8.36 29.02
C LYS A 277 -0.79 8.00 28.83
N GLY A 278 -1.57 8.13 29.89
CA GLY A 278 -3.03 7.98 29.87
C GLY A 278 -3.53 6.87 30.79
N LYS A 279 -4.86 6.83 31.00
CA LYS A 279 -5.52 5.80 31.80
C LYS A 279 -5.87 4.59 30.93
N GLY A 280 -5.82 3.38 31.51
CA GLY A 280 -6.23 2.14 30.84
C GLY A 280 -5.09 1.36 30.18
N PHE A 281 -3.85 1.55 30.65
CA PHE A 281 -2.70 0.68 30.39
C PHE A 281 -2.15 0.24 31.75
N ALA A 282 -1.48 -0.91 31.80
CA ALA A 282 -0.90 -1.42 33.03
C ALA A 282 0.13 -0.42 33.62
N GLU A 283 0.25 -0.40 34.94
CA GLU A 283 1.27 0.41 35.60
C GLU A 283 2.66 -0.12 35.21
N GLY A 284 3.59 0.78 34.87
CA GLY A 284 4.90 0.37 34.35
C GLY A 284 4.94 0.01 32.86
N SER A 285 3.87 0.24 32.09
CA SER A 285 3.93 0.10 30.63
C SER A 285 4.73 1.22 29.96
N PHE A 286 5.48 0.85 28.92
CA PHE A 286 6.26 1.70 28.04
C PHE A 286 5.75 1.59 26.60
N ILE A 287 6.12 2.56 25.78
CA ILE A 287 5.88 2.56 24.34
C ILE A 287 7.15 2.94 23.59
N SER A 288 7.35 2.27 22.46
CA SER A 288 8.34 2.66 21.46
C SER A 288 7.67 2.90 20.12
N TYR A 289 8.17 3.87 19.37
CA TYR A 289 7.89 4.04 17.95
C TYR A 289 9.17 3.76 17.18
N GLN A 290 9.25 2.60 16.52
CA GLN A 290 10.47 2.15 15.86
C GLN A 290 10.29 2.11 14.34
N VAL A 291 11.31 2.61 13.63
CA VAL A 291 11.38 2.58 12.18
C VAL A 291 12.12 1.31 11.71
N ALA A 292 11.64 0.69 10.64
CA ALA A 292 12.36 -0.33 9.88
C ALA A 292 13.19 0.38 8.80
N PRO A 293 14.50 0.61 9.02
CA PRO A 293 15.28 1.52 8.18
C PRO A 293 15.38 1.04 6.73
N GLU A 294 15.54 -0.27 6.53
CA GLU A 294 15.74 -0.88 5.21
C GLU A 294 14.42 -1.05 4.43
N ASP A 295 13.27 -0.92 5.08
CA ASP A 295 11.95 -1.03 4.43
C ASP A 295 11.26 0.33 4.29
N CYS A 296 11.80 1.38 4.92
CA CYS A 296 11.32 2.73 4.75
C CYS A 296 11.53 3.19 3.29
N THR A 297 10.52 3.84 2.73
CA THR A 297 10.56 4.42 1.37
C THR A 297 10.82 5.92 1.37
N GLY A 298 11.03 6.54 2.54
CA GLY A 298 11.35 7.96 2.68
C GLY A 298 10.21 8.92 2.29
N CYS A 299 8.95 8.47 2.26
CA CYS A 299 7.83 9.29 1.78
C CYS A 299 7.50 10.52 2.65
N GLY A 300 7.95 10.55 3.91
CA GLY A 300 7.75 11.67 4.83
C GLY A 300 6.34 11.81 5.44
N LEU A 301 5.38 10.96 5.08
CA LEU A 301 3.99 11.08 5.56
C LEU A 301 3.86 10.99 7.08
N CYS A 302 4.62 10.13 7.73
CA CYS A 302 4.63 10.01 9.20
C CYS A 302 5.10 11.29 9.91
N VAL A 303 6.01 12.06 9.28
CA VAL A 303 6.49 13.37 9.76
C VAL A 303 5.48 14.47 9.45
N ASP A 304 4.81 14.39 8.30
CA ASP A 304 3.78 15.34 7.87
C ASP A 304 2.56 15.31 8.80
N ILE A 305 2.01 14.12 9.08
CA ILE A 305 0.82 13.96 9.93
C ILE A 305 1.09 14.28 11.40
N CYS A 306 2.35 14.30 11.83
CA CYS A 306 2.73 14.49 13.23
C CYS A 306 2.24 15.88 13.70
N PRO A 307 1.28 15.94 14.66
CA PRO A 307 0.72 17.22 15.09
C PRO A 307 1.61 17.93 16.11
N ILE A 308 2.67 17.26 16.59
CA ILE A 308 3.45 17.71 17.73
C ILE A 308 4.69 18.47 17.25
N ARG A 309 4.78 19.73 17.69
CA ARG A 309 5.89 20.63 17.49
C ARG A 309 6.39 21.13 18.83
N ASP A 310 7.69 21.36 18.94
CA ASP A 310 8.27 22.04 20.08
C ASP A 310 7.71 23.48 20.15
N LYS A 311 7.27 23.89 21.35
CA LYS A 311 6.72 25.24 21.58
C LYS A 311 7.77 26.34 21.41
N SER A 312 9.03 26.03 21.68
CA SER A 312 10.17 26.95 21.59
C SER A 312 10.81 26.96 20.20
N ASN A 313 10.62 25.90 19.39
CA ASN A 313 11.14 25.80 18.05
C ASN A 313 10.16 25.08 17.10
N ALA A 314 9.39 25.83 16.31
CA ALA A 314 8.39 25.28 15.41
C ALA A 314 8.93 24.35 14.30
N SER A 315 10.25 24.37 14.03
CA SER A 315 10.92 23.46 13.09
C SER A 315 11.23 22.09 13.69
N ARG A 316 11.25 21.97 15.02
CA ARG A 316 11.47 20.72 15.74
C ARG A 316 10.12 20.02 15.97
N LYS A 317 9.92 18.86 15.33
CA LYS A 317 8.74 18.01 15.53
C LYS A 317 9.09 16.77 16.36
N ALA A 318 8.08 16.02 16.82
CA ALA A 318 8.31 14.73 17.48
C ALA A 318 8.84 13.64 16.52
N LEU A 319 8.72 13.84 15.21
CA LEU A 319 9.34 13.01 14.18
C LEU A 319 9.96 13.93 13.12
N ASN A 320 11.20 13.68 12.71
CA ASN A 320 11.91 14.49 11.70
C ASN A 320 12.63 13.60 10.69
N MET A 321 12.61 13.95 9.41
CA MET A 321 13.42 13.25 8.40
C MET A 321 14.90 13.57 8.61
N ARG A 322 15.77 12.55 8.55
CA ARG A 322 17.23 12.68 8.61
C ARG A 322 17.90 11.72 7.62
N PRO A 323 19.09 12.06 7.08
CA PRO A 323 19.88 11.15 6.25
C PRO A 323 20.08 9.79 6.92
N ILE A 324 19.93 8.71 6.14
CA ILE A 324 19.97 7.33 6.66
C ILE A 324 21.39 6.86 6.97
N GLU A 325 22.41 7.31 6.23
CA GLU A 325 23.78 6.79 6.29
C GLU A 325 24.37 6.74 7.72
N PRO A 326 24.30 7.81 8.55
CA PRO A 326 24.83 7.74 9.91
C PRO A 326 23.93 6.96 10.89
N LEU A 327 22.72 6.58 10.47
CA LEU A 327 21.71 5.95 11.32
C LEU A 327 21.47 4.47 11.00
N LEU A 328 21.85 4.01 9.80
CA LEU A 328 21.43 2.72 9.25
C LEU A 328 21.73 1.54 10.18
N GLU A 329 22.99 1.38 10.60
CA GLU A 329 23.39 0.23 11.42
C GLU A 329 22.75 0.27 12.82
N GLN A 330 22.68 1.45 13.44
CA GLN A 330 22.02 1.62 14.74
C GLN A 330 20.52 1.30 14.65
N GLU A 331 19.83 1.81 13.62
CA GLU A 331 18.39 1.57 13.48
C GLU A 331 18.09 0.12 13.05
N LYS A 332 19.04 -0.59 12.42
CA LYS A 332 18.92 -2.05 12.18
C LYS A 332 18.98 -2.82 13.49
N GLU A 333 19.89 -2.47 14.38
CA GLU A 333 19.98 -3.06 15.72
C GLU A 333 18.70 -2.77 16.53
N ASN A 334 18.25 -1.51 16.56
CA ASN A 334 17.01 -1.11 17.23
C ASN A 334 15.78 -1.83 16.64
N TRP A 335 15.69 -1.97 15.31
CA TRP A 335 14.60 -2.68 14.65
C TRP A 335 14.61 -4.17 14.99
N THR A 336 15.78 -4.81 15.02
CA THR A 336 15.93 -6.22 15.40
C THR A 336 15.46 -6.45 16.84
N PHE A 337 15.89 -5.60 17.76
CA PHE A 337 15.43 -5.64 19.15
C PHE A 337 13.92 -5.39 19.27
N TYR A 338 13.37 -4.41 18.56
CA TYR A 338 11.94 -4.12 18.54
C TYR A 338 11.08 -5.32 18.10
N LEU A 339 11.58 -6.14 17.17
CA LEU A 339 10.90 -7.35 16.75
C LEU A 339 10.91 -8.46 17.82
N GLN A 340 11.87 -8.45 18.74
CA GLN A 340 11.95 -9.42 19.84
C GLN A 340 10.99 -9.10 20.99
N ILE A 341 10.62 -7.82 21.17
CA ILE A 341 9.62 -7.41 22.16
C ILE A 341 8.28 -8.09 21.83
N PRO A 342 7.62 -8.76 22.80
CA PRO A 342 6.32 -9.38 22.59
C PRO A 342 5.28 -8.39 22.01
N GLU A 343 4.41 -8.89 21.14
CA GLU A 343 3.28 -8.10 20.64
C GLU A 343 2.32 -7.76 21.79
N THR A 344 1.70 -6.58 21.73
CA THR A 344 0.74 -6.16 22.77
C THR A 344 -0.51 -7.03 22.71
N ASP A 345 -0.96 -7.52 23.87
CA ASP A 345 -2.20 -8.30 23.96
C ASP A 345 -3.39 -7.48 23.43
N ARG A 346 -4.07 -8.05 22.43
CA ARG A 346 -5.21 -7.43 21.75
C ARG A 346 -6.36 -7.14 22.71
N THR A 347 -6.55 -7.96 23.75
CA THR A 347 -7.62 -7.84 24.74
C THR A 347 -7.41 -6.67 25.70
N GLU A 348 -6.18 -6.21 25.86
CA GLU A 348 -5.82 -5.06 26.70
C GLU A 348 -5.95 -3.71 25.96
N LEU A 349 -6.14 -3.74 24.64
CA LEU A 349 -6.13 -2.56 23.79
C LEU A 349 -7.52 -1.97 23.55
N LYS A 350 -7.61 -0.64 23.65
CA LYS A 350 -8.78 0.14 23.20
C LYS A 350 -8.69 0.38 21.69
N ILE A 351 -9.06 -0.62 20.91
CA ILE A 351 -8.95 -0.64 19.44
C ILE A 351 -9.82 0.41 18.73
N ASN A 352 -10.81 1.00 19.41
CA ASN A 352 -11.61 2.12 18.89
C ASN A 352 -10.90 3.49 18.95
N THR A 353 -9.66 3.53 19.43
CA THR A 353 -8.80 4.73 19.43
C THR A 353 -7.61 4.53 18.51
N ILE A 354 -7.13 5.59 17.84
CA ILE A 354 -5.94 5.51 16.99
C ILE A 354 -4.73 4.96 17.76
N LYS A 355 -4.53 5.42 19.02
CA LYS A 355 -3.44 4.95 19.88
C LYS A 355 -3.50 3.43 20.10
N GLY A 356 -4.67 2.89 20.44
CA GLY A 356 -4.84 1.45 20.69
C GLY A 356 -4.75 0.63 19.42
N ALA A 357 -5.47 1.03 18.36
CA ALA A 357 -5.46 0.32 17.07
C ALA A 357 -4.05 0.21 16.47
N MET A 358 -3.23 1.26 16.62
CA MET A 358 -1.89 1.31 16.04
C MET A 358 -0.81 0.63 16.90
N ALA A 359 -1.18 0.12 18.08
CA ALA A 359 -0.34 -0.80 18.84
C ALA A 359 -0.51 -2.27 18.40
N LEU A 360 -1.56 -2.58 17.62
CA LEU A 360 -1.75 -3.90 17.01
C LEU A 360 -0.71 -4.15 15.92
N GLU A 361 -0.23 -5.39 15.86
CA GLU A 361 0.69 -5.86 14.83
C GLU A 361 0.09 -5.69 13.41
N PRO A 362 0.81 -5.06 12.47
CA PRO A 362 0.39 -5.02 11.07
C PRO A 362 0.68 -6.32 10.34
N LEU A 363 -0.39 -6.93 9.80
CA LEU A 363 -0.32 -8.17 9.02
C LEU A 363 -0.27 -7.91 7.50
N PHE A 364 0.02 -6.67 7.11
CA PHE A 364 0.32 -6.22 5.76
C PHE A 364 1.48 -5.22 5.81
N GLU A 365 2.66 -5.63 5.34
CA GLU A 365 3.91 -4.90 5.53
C GLU A 365 4.81 -4.90 4.29
N PHE A 366 5.57 -3.81 4.10
CA PHE A 366 6.67 -3.74 3.13
C PHE A 366 6.29 -4.00 1.65
N SER A 367 5.02 -3.75 1.29
CA SER A 367 4.50 -3.94 -0.08
C SER A 367 5.32 -3.23 -1.17
N GLY A 368 5.23 -3.76 -2.40
CA GLY A 368 5.86 -3.17 -3.60
C GLY A 368 5.19 -1.89 -4.15
N SER A 369 4.32 -1.26 -3.36
CA SER A 369 3.55 -0.06 -3.74
C SER A 369 4.41 1.19 -3.89
N CYS A 370 3.84 2.27 -4.43
CA CYS A 370 4.55 3.54 -4.58
C CYS A 370 4.97 4.15 -3.23
N SER A 371 6.07 4.90 -3.19
CA SER A 371 6.39 5.76 -2.03
C SER A 371 5.25 6.78 -1.84
N GLY A 372 4.62 6.77 -0.65
CA GLY A 372 3.46 7.62 -0.35
C GLY A 372 2.11 7.14 -0.91
N CYS A 373 1.99 5.87 -1.31
CA CYS A 373 0.76 5.28 -1.85
C CYS A 373 -0.46 5.57 -0.96
N GLY A 374 -1.56 6.04 -1.55
CA GLY A 374 -2.82 6.30 -0.84
C GLY A 374 -3.67 5.07 -0.52
N GLU A 375 -3.39 3.91 -1.14
CA GLU A 375 -4.20 2.70 -0.97
C GLU A 375 -3.79 1.89 0.28
N THR A 376 -2.49 1.65 0.46
CA THR A 376 -1.99 0.68 1.44
C THR A 376 -2.20 1.02 2.92
N PRO A 377 -2.32 2.29 3.37
CA PRO A 377 -2.70 2.58 4.75
C PRO A 377 -4.06 1.98 5.15
N TYR A 378 -5.01 1.92 4.21
CA TYR A 378 -6.33 1.29 4.42
C TYR A 378 -6.24 -0.23 4.52
N VAL A 379 -5.49 -0.86 3.61
CA VAL A 379 -5.26 -2.32 3.61
C VAL A 379 -4.55 -2.75 4.90
N LYS A 380 -3.51 -2.01 5.29
CA LYS A 380 -2.80 -2.21 6.56
C LYS A 380 -3.75 -2.08 7.75
N LEU A 381 -4.59 -1.04 7.78
CA LEU A 381 -5.56 -0.86 8.86
C LEU A 381 -6.52 -2.05 8.98
N ALA A 382 -7.06 -2.56 7.86
CA ALA A 382 -7.90 -3.75 7.86
C ALA A 382 -7.15 -4.98 8.41
N SER A 383 -5.91 -5.19 7.96
CA SER A 383 -5.07 -6.31 8.41
C SER A 383 -4.72 -6.23 9.90
N GLN A 384 -4.51 -5.03 10.45
CA GLN A 384 -4.21 -4.84 11.88
C GLN A 384 -5.42 -5.18 12.75
N LEU A 385 -6.60 -4.69 12.33
CA LEU A 385 -7.82 -4.86 13.10
C LEU A 385 -8.36 -6.29 13.02
N PHE A 386 -8.29 -6.93 11.86
CA PHE A 386 -9.04 -8.18 11.60
C PHE A 386 -8.20 -9.31 11.02
N GLY A 387 -6.91 -9.07 10.75
CA GLY A 387 -6.08 -9.94 9.93
C GLY A 387 -5.86 -11.35 10.49
N ASP A 388 -5.94 -11.53 11.81
CA ASP A 388 -5.81 -12.83 12.47
C ASP A 388 -7.01 -13.79 12.20
N ARG A 389 -8.05 -13.30 11.51
CA ARG A 389 -9.26 -14.04 11.13
C ARG A 389 -9.80 -13.62 9.75
N MET A 390 -8.95 -13.04 8.90
CA MET A 390 -9.34 -12.42 7.63
C MET A 390 -9.20 -13.37 6.44
N LEU A 391 -10.21 -13.41 5.57
CA LEU A 391 -10.12 -13.96 4.22
C LEU A 391 -10.17 -12.79 3.23
N VAL A 392 -9.24 -12.72 2.27
CA VAL A 392 -9.17 -11.60 1.32
C VAL A 392 -9.35 -12.10 -0.11
N ALA A 393 -10.47 -11.70 -0.73
CA ALA A 393 -10.67 -11.73 -2.17
C ALA A 393 -10.23 -10.39 -2.75
N ASN A 394 -9.17 -10.38 -3.55
CA ASN A 394 -8.62 -9.15 -4.11
C ASN A 394 -8.78 -9.11 -5.63
N ALA A 395 -9.41 -8.05 -6.16
CA ALA A 395 -9.55 -7.84 -7.59
C ALA A 395 -8.21 -7.55 -8.24
N THR A 396 -8.04 -7.91 -9.51
CA THR A 396 -6.82 -7.54 -10.25
C THR A 396 -6.70 -6.03 -10.39
N GLY A 397 -5.55 -5.47 -10.01
CA GLY A 397 -5.34 -4.01 -10.00
C GLY A 397 -4.07 -3.63 -9.23
N CYS A 398 -3.93 -2.36 -8.83
CA CYS A 398 -2.80 -1.97 -7.97
C CYS A 398 -2.69 -2.85 -6.73
N SER A 399 -3.83 -3.12 -6.08
CA SER A 399 -3.90 -3.91 -4.85
C SER A 399 -3.45 -5.35 -5.01
N SER A 400 -3.72 -6.01 -6.15
CA SER A 400 -3.16 -7.34 -6.39
C SER A 400 -1.68 -7.29 -6.75
N ILE A 401 -1.22 -6.25 -7.46
CA ILE A 401 0.19 -6.12 -7.82
C ILE A 401 1.07 -5.87 -6.59
N TYR A 402 0.78 -4.87 -5.77
CA TYR A 402 1.58 -4.66 -4.56
C TYR A 402 1.27 -5.68 -3.46
N GLY A 403 0.10 -6.34 -3.52
CA GLY A 403 -0.40 -7.27 -2.51
C GLY A 403 -0.04 -8.73 -2.75
N GLY A 404 0.39 -9.12 -3.94
CA GLY A 404 0.69 -10.51 -4.23
C GLY A 404 1.49 -10.76 -5.51
N ASN A 405 2.13 -9.74 -6.12
CA ASN A 405 3.00 -10.00 -7.26
C ASN A 405 4.33 -10.60 -6.80
N LEU A 406 4.53 -11.86 -7.18
CA LEU A 406 5.71 -12.68 -6.88
C LEU A 406 7.02 -11.99 -7.31
N PRO A 407 8.14 -12.20 -6.58
CA PRO A 407 8.37 -13.32 -5.67
C PRO A 407 8.12 -13.04 -4.18
N THR A 408 7.68 -11.83 -3.83
CA THR A 408 7.41 -11.45 -2.43
C THR A 408 5.96 -11.02 -2.23
N THR A 409 5.38 -11.41 -1.10
CA THR A 409 4.06 -10.96 -0.64
C THR A 409 4.15 -10.19 0.68
N PRO A 410 3.40 -9.08 0.84
CA PRO A 410 3.35 -8.27 2.06
C PRO A 410 2.41 -8.79 3.14
N TRP A 411 1.51 -9.72 2.82
CA TRP A 411 0.68 -10.37 3.83
C TRP A 411 1.57 -11.18 4.74
N THR A 412 1.30 -11.23 6.04
CA THR A 412 2.08 -12.01 7.01
C THR A 412 1.17 -12.60 8.10
N THR A 413 1.75 -13.37 9.01
CA THR A 413 1.07 -13.96 10.17
C THR A 413 1.58 -13.33 11.46
N ASN A 414 0.73 -13.34 12.48
CA ASN A 414 1.13 -13.04 13.84
C ASN A 414 1.95 -14.20 14.46
N SER A 415 2.34 -14.04 15.72
CA SER A 415 3.09 -15.05 16.50
C SER A 415 2.37 -16.40 16.65
N ASP A 416 1.04 -16.45 16.54
CA ASP A 416 0.25 -17.69 16.56
C ASP A 416 0.18 -18.39 15.18
N GLY A 417 0.83 -17.83 14.15
CA GLY A 417 0.72 -18.32 12.78
C GLY A 417 -0.61 -17.96 12.09
N ARG A 418 -1.39 -17.02 12.65
CA ARG A 418 -2.66 -16.56 12.09
C ARG A 418 -2.44 -15.28 11.28
N GLY A 419 -3.02 -15.22 10.09
CA GLY A 419 -2.95 -14.04 9.25
C GLY A 419 -3.91 -14.10 8.08
N PRO A 420 -3.99 -13.03 7.27
CA PRO A 420 -4.92 -12.96 6.16
C PRO A 420 -4.65 -14.07 5.13
N ALA A 421 -5.68 -14.86 4.82
CA ALA A 421 -5.64 -15.78 3.68
C ALA A 421 -6.02 -14.98 2.42
N TRP A 422 -5.01 -14.63 1.60
CA TRP A 422 -5.18 -13.77 0.45
C TRP A 422 -5.25 -14.54 -0.87
N ASN A 423 -6.14 -14.12 -1.76
CA ASN A 423 -6.22 -14.66 -3.12
C ASN A 423 -6.69 -13.59 -4.12
N ASN A 424 -6.15 -13.61 -5.33
CA ASN A 424 -6.64 -12.88 -6.49
C ASN A 424 -7.16 -13.89 -7.53
N SER A 425 -8.49 -13.92 -7.72
CA SER A 425 -9.12 -14.63 -8.84
C SER A 425 -8.90 -13.87 -10.14
N LEU A 426 -9.87 -13.06 -10.59
CA LEU A 426 -9.78 -12.24 -11.80
C LEU A 426 -10.03 -10.76 -11.50
N PHE A 427 -10.15 -9.97 -12.57
CA PHE A 427 -10.47 -8.55 -12.45
C PHE A 427 -11.96 -8.33 -12.26
N GLU A 428 -12.78 -9.12 -12.96
CA GLU A 428 -14.22 -8.97 -13.11
C GLU A 428 -15.06 -9.66 -12.03
N ASP A 429 -14.55 -10.73 -11.41
CA ASP A 429 -15.32 -11.67 -10.58
C ASP A 429 -15.09 -11.52 -9.07
N ASN A 430 -14.35 -10.50 -8.65
CA ASN A 430 -13.84 -10.44 -7.28
C ASN A 430 -14.93 -10.38 -6.20
N ALA A 431 -16.08 -9.77 -6.50
CA ALA A 431 -17.18 -9.71 -5.56
C ALA A 431 -17.76 -11.10 -5.34
N GLU A 432 -18.06 -11.79 -6.44
CA GLU A 432 -18.60 -13.13 -6.50
C GLU A 432 -17.63 -14.15 -5.88
N PHE A 433 -16.33 -13.96 -6.09
CA PHE A 433 -15.28 -14.77 -5.50
C PHE A 433 -15.28 -14.66 -3.97
N GLY A 434 -15.34 -13.45 -3.43
CA GLY A 434 -15.47 -13.24 -1.98
C GLY A 434 -16.80 -13.74 -1.41
N LEU A 435 -17.90 -13.60 -2.16
CA LEU A 435 -19.18 -14.20 -1.80
C LEU A 435 -19.07 -15.73 -1.72
N GLY A 436 -18.36 -16.36 -2.65
CA GLY A 436 -18.05 -17.79 -2.60
C GLY A 436 -17.30 -18.18 -1.33
N MET A 437 -16.30 -17.39 -0.91
CA MET A 437 -15.60 -17.61 0.37
C MET A 437 -16.56 -17.54 1.57
N ARG A 438 -17.47 -16.55 1.60
CA ARG A 438 -18.47 -16.40 2.66
C ARG A 438 -19.44 -17.58 2.71
N VAL A 439 -19.97 -17.99 1.56
CA VAL A 439 -20.89 -19.13 1.46
C VAL A 439 -20.22 -20.44 1.92
N ALA A 440 -18.95 -20.64 1.54
CA ALA A 440 -18.18 -21.80 2.00
C ALA A 440 -17.95 -21.77 3.52
N ALA A 441 -17.56 -20.62 4.08
CA ALA A 441 -17.38 -20.45 5.52
C ALA A 441 -18.68 -20.67 6.31
N ASP A 442 -19.81 -20.15 5.81
CA ASP A 442 -21.15 -20.39 6.40
C ASP A 442 -21.47 -21.88 6.42
N LYS A 443 -21.24 -22.58 5.31
CA LYS A 443 -21.59 -24.00 5.21
C LYS A 443 -20.70 -24.87 6.10
N HIS A 444 -19.41 -24.58 6.19
CA HIS A 444 -18.52 -25.27 7.10
C HIS A 444 -18.86 -25.00 8.57
N LYS A 445 -19.23 -23.77 8.94
CA LYS A 445 -19.72 -23.48 10.30
C LYS A 445 -21.00 -24.25 10.61
N GLN A 446 -21.95 -24.30 9.68
CA GLN A 446 -23.17 -25.10 9.83
C GLN A 446 -22.84 -26.58 10.06
N GLN A 447 -21.99 -27.18 9.22
CA GLN A 447 -21.57 -28.58 9.37
C GLN A 447 -20.84 -28.83 10.69
N ALA A 448 -19.99 -27.91 11.13
CA ALA A 448 -19.30 -28.01 12.41
C ALA A 448 -20.30 -28.01 13.58
N ILE A 449 -21.32 -27.15 13.54
CA ILE A 449 -22.36 -27.09 14.59
C ILE A 449 -23.21 -28.37 14.59
N GLU A 450 -23.60 -28.89 13.42
CA GLU A 450 -24.34 -30.16 13.31
C GLU A 450 -23.56 -31.31 13.95
N LEU A 451 -22.28 -31.48 13.59
CA LEU A 451 -21.41 -32.50 14.19
C LEU A 451 -21.16 -32.29 15.69
N LEU A 452 -21.02 -31.03 16.11
CA LEU A 452 -20.82 -30.67 17.52
C LEU A 452 -22.04 -31.07 18.36
N LEU A 453 -23.25 -30.86 17.84
CA LEU A 453 -24.50 -31.28 18.48
C LEU A 453 -24.66 -32.81 18.50
N ASP A 454 -24.30 -33.49 17.42
CA ASP A 454 -24.35 -34.96 17.35
C ASP A 454 -23.37 -35.62 18.35
N LEU A 455 -22.21 -35.01 18.54
CA LEU A 455 -21.19 -35.45 19.50
C LEU A 455 -21.43 -34.95 20.92
N LYS A 456 -22.40 -34.06 21.16
CA LYS A 456 -22.71 -33.49 22.47
C LYS A 456 -22.86 -34.54 23.59
N PRO A 457 -23.45 -35.74 23.39
CA PRO A 457 -23.53 -36.77 24.43
C PRO A 457 -22.18 -37.36 24.86
N GLN A 458 -21.15 -37.21 24.03
CA GLN A 458 -19.78 -37.70 24.26
C GLN A 458 -18.81 -36.57 24.66
N LEU A 459 -19.28 -35.32 24.60
CA LEU A 459 -18.54 -34.10 24.92
C LEU A 459 -19.11 -33.43 26.18
N ASP A 460 -18.44 -32.38 26.66
CA ASP A 460 -18.98 -31.52 27.70
C ASP A 460 -20.13 -30.69 27.11
N SER A 461 -21.34 -30.97 27.59
CA SER A 461 -22.54 -30.28 27.12
C SER A 461 -22.51 -28.77 27.37
N GLN A 462 -21.88 -28.32 28.46
CA GLN A 462 -21.75 -26.89 28.75
C GLN A 462 -20.81 -26.22 27.75
N LEU A 463 -19.65 -26.83 27.47
CA LEU A 463 -18.71 -26.32 26.48
C LEU A 463 -19.33 -26.22 25.09
N VAL A 464 -20.13 -27.22 24.69
CA VAL A 464 -20.86 -27.21 23.41
C VAL A 464 -21.81 -26.01 23.32
N ASP A 465 -22.60 -25.76 24.36
CA ASP A 465 -23.54 -24.63 24.37
C ASP A 465 -22.80 -23.28 24.36
N GLU A 466 -21.73 -23.16 25.15
CA GLU A 466 -20.89 -21.96 25.17
C GLU A 466 -20.20 -21.67 23.83
N ILE A 467 -19.84 -22.70 23.06
CA ILE A 467 -19.26 -22.53 21.71
C ILE A 467 -20.31 -22.04 20.70
N ILE A 468 -21.54 -22.55 20.79
CA ILE A 468 -22.63 -22.22 19.86
C ILE A 468 -23.12 -20.78 20.10
N ASP A 469 -23.26 -20.40 21.37
CA ASP A 469 -23.83 -19.11 21.78
C ASP A 469 -22.78 -17.99 21.97
N ALA A 470 -21.54 -18.22 21.56
CA ALA A 470 -20.43 -17.29 21.77
C ALA A 470 -20.63 -15.93 21.07
N ASP A 471 -20.44 -14.84 21.83
CA ASP A 471 -20.36 -13.47 21.30
C ASP A 471 -18.90 -13.13 20.92
N GLU A 472 -18.64 -13.03 19.62
CA GLU A 472 -17.33 -12.71 19.04
C GLU A 472 -17.27 -11.28 18.46
N LEU A 473 -18.02 -10.33 19.03
CA LEU A 473 -18.01 -8.92 18.63
C LEU A 473 -16.83 -8.11 19.22
N SER A 474 -16.10 -8.68 20.19
CA SER A 474 -14.94 -8.05 20.84
C SER A 474 -13.70 -8.93 20.84
N GLU A 475 -12.52 -8.35 21.00
CA GLU A 475 -11.26 -9.09 21.11
C GLU A 475 -11.26 -10.10 22.27
N ALA A 476 -11.89 -9.75 23.41
CA ALA A 476 -12.06 -10.66 24.54
C ALA A 476 -12.94 -11.87 24.16
N GLY A 477 -14.10 -11.63 23.53
CA GLY A 477 -14.99 -12.70 23.09
C GLY A 477 -14.36 -13.63 22.05
N ILE A 478 -13.58 -13.07 21.12
CA ILE A 478 -12.80 -13.85 20.13
C ILE A 478 -11.74 -14.71 20.84
N SER A 479 -11.01 -14.13 21.81
CA SER A 479 -9.99 -14.86 22.59
C SER A 479 -10.61 -16.01 23.39
N GLU A 480 -11.71 -15.76 24.09
CA GLU A 480 -12.45 -16.78 24.83
C GLU A 480 -12.95 -17.91 23.91
N GLN A 481 -13.51 -17.57 22.75
CA GLN A 481 -13.98 -18.58 21.80
C GLN A 481 -12.83 -19.46 21.28
N ARG A 482 -11.65 -18.88 21.06
CA ARG A 482 -10.47 -19.64 20.66
C ARG A 482 -10.02 -20.63 21.74
N GLU A 483 -10.07 -20.25 23.01
CA GLU A 483 -9.78 -21.15 24.11
C GLU A 483 -10.84 -22.27 24.24
N ARG A 484 -12.14 -21.95 24.07
CA ARG A 484 -13.20 -22.97 24.01
C ARG A 484 -12.96 -23.98 22.88
N VAL A 485 -12.63 -23.50 21.68
CA VAL A 485 -12.33 -24.35 20.52
C VAL A 485 -11.05 -25.16 20.71
N LYS A 486 -10.04 -24.63 21.39
CA LYS A 486 -8.83 -25.37 21.76
C LYS A 486 -9.16 -26.52 22.71
N HIS A 487 -9.94 -26.27 23.76
CA HIS A 487 -10.39 -27.30 24.68
C HIS A 487 -11.25 -28.36 23.96
N LEU A 488 -12.14 -27.95 23.04
CA LEU A 488 -12.87 -28.88 22.19
C LEU A 488 -11.92 -29.80 21.39
N ASN A 489 -10.89 -29.25 20.76
CA ASN A 489 -9.93 -30.07 20.00
C ASN A 489 -9.21 -31.11 20.88
N GLU A 490 -8.87 -30.76 22.13
CA GLU A 490 -8.27 -31.70 23.09
C GLU A 490 -9.22 -32.86 23.45
N MET A 491 -10.53 -32.58 23.56
CA MET A 491 -11.55 -33.61 23.78
C MET A 491 -11.75 -34.49 22.54
N LEU A 492 -11.78 -33.90 21.35
CA LEU A 492 -11.92 -34.64 20.08
C LEU A 492 -10.76 -35.59 19.84
N ASP A 493 -9.55 -35.27 20.34
CA ASP A 493 -8.39 -36.17 20.29
C ASP A 493 -8.54 -37.46 21.10
N GLN A 494 -9.49 -37.50 22.04
CA GLN A 494 -9.79 -38.69 22.83
C GLN A 494 -10.93 -39.54 22.24
N LEU A 495 -11.58 -39.08 21.16
CA LEU A 495 -12.68 -39.77 20.51
C LEU A 495 -12.23 -40.47 19.23
N ASP A 496 -12.39 -41.79 19.19
CA ASP A 496 -12.11 -42.60 17.99
C ASP A 496 -13.39 -42.77 17.16
N SER A 497 -13.83 -41.68 16.52
CA SER A 497 -14.98 -41.68 15.61
C SER A 497 -14.73 -40.87 14.34
N THR A 498 -15.45 -41.22 13.28
CA THR A 498 -15.34 -40.52 11.99
C THR A 498 -15.86 -39.08 12.12
N GLU A 499 -16.92 -38.91 12.90
CA GLU A 499 -17.57 -37.63 13.19
C GLU A 499 -16.62 -36.71 13.97
N ALA A 500 -15.89 -37.23 14.97
CA ALA A 500 -14.93 -36.44 15.73
C ALA A 500 -13.74 -35.99 14.84
N THR A 501 -13.26 -36.89 13.99
CA THR A 501 -12.20 -36.56 13.01
C THR A 501 -12.65 -35.47 12.04
N LEU A 502 -13.88 -35.57 11.53
CA LEU A 502 -14.45 -34.58 10.61
C LEU A 502 -14.67 -33.23 11.31
N LEU A 503 -15.25 -33.23 12.51
CA LEU A 503 -15.43 -32.01 13.30
C LEU A 503 -14.09 -31.33 13.56
N LYS A 504 -13.04 -32.09 13.91
CA LYS A 504 -11.70 -31.56 14.16
C LYS A 504 -11.14 -30.76 12.98
N GLN A 505 -11.43 -31.15 11.73
CA GLN A 505 -11.02 -30.40 10.54
C GLN A 505 -11.77 -29.07 10.37
N LEU A 506 -13.00 -29.00 10.91
CA LEU A 506 -13.92 -27.88 10.77
C LEU A 506 -13.95 -26.94 11.99
N THR A 507 -13.31 -27.28 13.12
CA THR A 507 -13.39 -26.49 14.36
C THR A 507 -12.96 -25.03 14.19
N ARG A 508 -12.06 -24.75 13.24
CA ARG A 508 -11.67 -23.37 12.89
C ARG A 508 -12.85 -22.47 12.47
N TYR A 509 -13.92 -23.05 11.92
CA TYR A 509 -15.12 -22.33 11.46
C TYR A 509 -16.12 -22.06 12.60
N LEU A 510 -15.88 -22.62 13.80
CA LEU A 510 -16.60 -22.26 15.01
C LEU A 510 -16.14 -20.91 15.58
N CYS A 511 -14.97 -20.42 15.15
CA CYS A 511 -14.53 -19.04 15.36
C CYS A 511 -14.99 -18.14 14.21
N ARG A 512 -15.25 -16.87 14.52
CA ARG A 512 -15.65 -15.86 13.55
C ARG A 512 -14.55 -15.58 12.53
N LEU A 513 -14.93 -15.66 11.24
CA LEU A 513 -14.10 -15.24 10.10
C LEU A 513 -14.62 -13.95 9.50
N SER A 514 -13.71 -13.08 9.06
CA SER A 514 -14.00 -11.79 8.42
C SER A 514 -13.66 -11.87 6.92
N VAL A 515 -14.66 -11.85 6.05
CA VAL A 515 -14.45 -11.91 4.59
C VAL A 515 -14.34 -10.49 4.03
N TRP A 516 -13.22 -10.19 3.38
CA TRP A 516 -12.92 -8.90 2.79
C TRP A 516 -12.73 -9.00 1.27
N ILE A 517 -13.42 -8.12 0.56
CA ILE A 517 -13.42 -8.00 -0.90
C ILE A 517 -12.75 -6.68 -1.25
N MET A 518 -11.50 -6.71 -1.69
CA MET A 518 -10.68 -5.52 -1.93
C MET A 518 -10.48 -5.27 -3.43
N GLY A 519 -10.59 -4.03 -3.87
CA GLY A 519 -10.28 -3.68 -5.26
C GLY A 519 -10.29 -2.19 -5.54
N GLY A 520 -9.74 -1.81 -6.69
CA GLY A 520 -9.71 -0.40 -7.12
C GLY A 520 -11.03 0.05 -7.75
N ASP A 521 -11.11 1.34 -8.08
CA ASP A 521 -12.29 1.93 -8.71
C ASP A 521 -12.65 1.30 -10.07
N GLY A 522 -11.66 0.89 -10.85
CA GLY A 522 -11.92 0.23 -12.13
C GLY A 522 -12.65 -1.11 -12.02
N TRP A 523 -12.45 -1.84 -10.93
CA TRP A 523 -13.25 -3.03 -10.65
C TRP A 523 -14.66 -2.63 -10.21
N ALA A 524 -14.76 -1.86 -9.12
CA ALA A 524 -16.03 -1.61 -8.43
C ALA A 524 -17.01 -0.76 -9.25
N TYR A 525 -16.52 0.19 -10.06
CA TYR A 525 -17.37 1.09 -10.82
C TYR A 525 -17.68 0.57 -12.22
N ASP A 526 -16.77 -0.22 -12.82
CA ASP A 526 -16.85 -0.67 -14.20
C ASP A 526 -17.05 -2.18 -14.35
N ILE A 527 -15.96 -2.94 -14.46
CA ILE A 527 -16.00 -4.32 -14.98
C ILE A 527 -16.67 -5.29 -14.00
N GLY A 528 -16.43 -5.13 -12.70
CA GLY A 528 -16.99 -5.97 -11.64
C GLY A 528 -18.22 -5.37 -10.97
N TYR A 529 -18.76 -4.25 -11.48
CA TYR A 529 -19.89 -3.59 -10.84
C TYR A 529 -21.15 -4.48 -10.80
N GLY A 530 -21.42 -5.25 -11.86
CA GLY A 530 -22.58 -6.14 -11.88
C GLY A 530 -22.50 -7.23 -10.79
N GLY A 531 -21.30 -7.80 -10.59
CA GLY A 531 -21.02 -8.73 -9.51
C GLY A 531 -21.10 -8.08 -8.13
N LEU A 532 -20.49 -6.90 -7.99
CA LEU A 532 -20.53 -6.11 -6.76
C LEU A 532 -21.97 -5.80 -6.33
N ASP A 533 -22.79 -5.30 -7.25
CA ASP A 533 -24.20 -5.00 -7.02
C ASP A 533 -24.98 -6.25 -6.56
N HIS A 534 -24.75 -7.40 -7.19
CA HIS A 534 -25.36 -8.66 -6.77
C HIS A 534 -24.95 -9.09 -5.35
N VAL A 535 -23.68 -8.91 -4.99
CA VAL A 535 -23.18 -9.23 -3.64
C VAL A 535 -23.77 -8.30 -2.59
N LEU A 536 -23.86 -6.99 -2.89
CA LEU A 536 -24.53 -6.02 -2.02
C LEU A 536 -26.01 -6.38 -1.80
N ALA A 537 -26.72 -6.83 -2.85
CA ALA A 537 -28.10 -7.26 -2.76
C ALA A 537 -28.31 -8.59 -2.02
N SER A 538 -27.26 -9.40 -1.82
CA SER A 538 -27.37 -10.75 -1.25
C SER A 538 -27.69 -10.78 0.24
N GLY A 539 -27.45 -9.67 0.97
CA GLY A 539 -27.58 -9.60 2.43
C GLY A 539 -26.54 -10.39 3.22
N ARG A 540 -25.55 -11.03 2.56
CA ARG A 540 -24.50 -11.82 3.23
C ARG A 540 -23.46 -10.92 3.88
N ASN A 541 -22.95 -11.35 5.03
CA ASN A 541 -21.94 -10.63 5.81
C ASN A 541 -20.56 -10.67 5.12
N VAL A 542 -20.25 -9.61 4.36
CA VAL A 542 -18.97 -9.40 3.67
C VAL A 542 -18.57 -7.92 3.74
N ASN A 543 -17.26 -7.67 3.81
CA ASN A 543 -16.69 -6.32 3.87
C ASN A 543 -16.03 -5.96 2.54
N ILE A 544 -16.54 -4.96 1.84
CA ILE A 544 -16.01 -4.49 0.56
C ILE A 544 -15.18 -3.22 0.79
N LEU A 545 -13.92 -3.24 0.38
CA LEU A 545 -13.02 -2.09 0.41
C LEU A 545 -12.68 -1.64 -1.02
N VAL A 546 -13.26 -0.52 -1.43
CA VAL A 546 -12.99 0.12 -2.72
C VAL A 546 -11.92 1.19 -2.55
N LEU A 547 -10.75 0.94 -3.13
CA LEU A 547 -9.60 1.84 -3.14
C LEU A 547 -9.73 2.79 -4.33
N ASP A 548 -10.47 3.89 -4.15
CA ASP A 548 -10.86 4.77 -5.24
C ASP A 548 -9.73 5.76 -5.58
N THR A 549 -9.01 5.43 -6.66
CA THR A 549 -7.99 6.30 -7.26
C THR A 549 -8.56 7.14 -8.41
N GLU A 550 -9.85 6.97 -8.74
CA GLU A 550 -10.57 7.62 -9.82
C GLU A 550 -9.97 7.43 -11.22
N VAL A 551 -9.09 6.44 -11.41
CA VAL A 551 -8.48 6.06 -12.69
C VAL A 551 -8.00 4.61 -12.62
N TYR A 552 -7.75 3.95 -13.74
CA TYR A 552 -7.11 2.64 -13.74
C TYR A 552 -5.60 2.83 -13.50
N SER A 553 -5.24 2.95 -12.23
CA SER A 553 -3.89 3.29 -11.80
C SER A 553 -2.83 2.28 -12.27
N ASN A 554 -3.18 0.98 -12.33
CA ASN A 554 -2.22 -0.06 -12.69
C ASN A 554 -1.81 -0.05 -14.16
N THR A 555 -2.77 0.12 -15.07
CA THR A 555 -2.56 0.03 -16.52
C THR A 555 -2.14 1.36 -17.14
N GLY A 556 -1.79 2.34 -16.30
CA GLY A 556 -1.20 3.62 -16.69
C GLY A 556 -2.19 4.77 -16.82
N GLY A 557 -3.26 4.78 -16.01
CA GLY A 557 -4.15 5.94 -15.84
C GLY A 557 -5.21 6.08 -16.92
N GLN A 558 -5.96 5.01 -17.20
CA GLN A 558 -7.14 5.05 -18.06
C GLN A 558 -8.34 5.64 -17.31
N THR A 559 -9.25 6.26 -18.05
CA THR A 559 -10.54 6.72 -17.54
C THR A 559 -11.37 5.55 -17.00
N SER A 560 -11.96 5.72 -15.82
CA SER A 560 -12.98 4.86 -15.22
C SER A 560 -14.32 5.61 -15.09
N LYS A 561 -15.42 4.91 -14.75
CA LYS A 561 -16.65 5.61 -14.33
C LYS A 561 -16.48 6.39 -13.01
N ALA A 562 -15.44 6.11 -12.24
CA ALA A 562 -15.07 6.89 -11.06
C ALA A 562 -14.27 8.16 -11.38
N THR A 563 -13.72 8.31 -12.59
CA THR A 563 -12.99 9.52 -13.00
C THR A 563 -13.91 10.75 -12.94
N PRO A 564 -13.48 11.87 -12.32
CA PRO A 564 -14.30 13.08 -12.23
C PRO A 564 -14.31 13.88 -13.54
N ARG A 565 -15.30 14.77 -13.66
CA ARG A 565 -15.45 15.67 -14.80
C ARG A 565 -14.20 16.56 -14.95
N GLY A 566 -13.73 16.74 -16.18
CA GLY A 566 -12.56 17.58 -16.50
C GLY A 566 -11.22 16.92 -16.24
N ALA A 567 -11.15 15.77 -15.57
CA ALA A 567 -9.89 15.05 -15.40
C ALA A 567 -9.42 14.47 -16.75
N VAL A 568 -8.15 14.66 -17.05
CA VAL A 568 -7.45 14.11 -18.20
C VAL A 568 -6.87 12.75 -17.84
N ALA A 569 -7.23 11.75 -18.63
CA ALA A 569 -6.75 10.37 -18.52
C ALA A 569 -6.70 9.74 -19.92
N LYS A 570 -6.11 8.55 -20.07
CA LYS A 570 -6.18 7.82 -21.35
C LYS A 570 -7.66 7.52 -21.65
N PHE A 571 -8.06 7.71 -22.91
CA PHE A 571 -9.46 7.72 -23.38
C PHE A 571 -10.30 8.94 -22.97
N SER A 572 -9.72 9.94 -22.30
CA SER A 572 -10.34 11.25 -22.05
C SER A 572 -9.30 12.37 -22.10
N SER A 573 -8.57 12.46 -23.22
CA SER A 573 -7.46 13.43 -23.38
C SER A 573 -7.90 14.89 -23.34
N GLY A 574 -9.14 15.18 -23.74
CA GLY A 574 -9.77 16.51 -23.64
C GLY A 574 -10.48 16.76 -22.31
N GLY A 575 -10.21 15.93 -21.29
CA GLY A 575 -10.97 15.92 -20.04
C GLY A 575 -12.24 15.08 -20.14
N LYS A 576 -12.61 14.39 -19.06
CA LYS A 576 -13.85 13.59 -19.02
C LYS A 576 -15.08 14.49 -19.01
N ALA A 577 -15.98 14.29 -19.96
CA ALA A 577 -17.17 15.13 -20.14
C ALA A 577 -18.37 14.76 -19.24
N THR A 578 -18.31 13.65 -18.51
CA THR A 578 -19.40 13.17 -17.65
C THR A 578 -19.01 13.21 -16.18
N ALA A 579 -20.00 13.34 -15.30
CA ALA A 579 -19.79 13.27 -13.85
C ALA A 579 -19.26 11.89 -13.41
N LYS A 580 -18.67 11.86 -12.21
CA LYS A 580 -18.33 10.61 -11.51
C LYS A 580 -19.61 9.83 -11.22
N LYS A 581 -19.63 8.52 -11.48
CA LYS A 581 -20.70 7.62 -11.03
C LYS A 581 -20.74 7.61 -9.50
N ASP A 582 -21.91 7.77 -8.90
CA ASP A 582 -22.05 7.76 -7.44
C ASP A 582 -22.36 6.35 -6.93
N LEU A 583 -21.31 5.56 -6.67
CA LEU A 583 -21.45 4.18 -6.15
C LEU A 583 -22.06 4.15 -4.74
N ALA A 584 -21.76 5.15 -3.90
CA ALA A 584 -22.29 5.19 -2.54
C ALA A 584 -23.81 5.36 -2.56
N MET A 585 -24.32 6.27 -3.37
CA MET A 585 -25.76 6.46 -3.54
C MET A 585 -26.46 5.18 -4.02
N LEU A 586 -25.87 4.48 -5.00
CA LEU A 586 -26.42 3.24 -5.53
C LEU A 586 -26.44 2.13 -4.46
N ALA A 587 -25.40 2.06 -3.62
CA ALA A 587 -25.34 1.09 -2.54
C ALA A 587 -26.32 1.40 -1.40
N MET A 588 -26.58 2.69 -1.11
CA MET A 588 -27.54 3.11 -0.08
C MET A 588 -29.01 2.84 -0.43
N ASP A 589 -29.32 2.54 -1.69
CA ASP A 589 -30.68 2.17 -2.11
C ASP A 589 -31.11 0.80 -1.58
N TYR A 590 -30.14 -0.05 -1.21
CA TYR A 590 -30.40 -1.36 -0.59
C TYR A 590 -30.64 -1.25 0.92
N GLU A 591 -31.59 -2.04 1.43
CA GLU A 591 -32.07 -1.98 2.81
C GLU A 591 -31.00 -2.29 3.88
N ASN A 592 -30.09 -3.23 3.61
CA ASN A 592 -29.16 -3.76 4.63
C ASN A 592 -27.68 -3.52 4.30
N VAL A 593 -27.36 -2.54 3.46
CA VAL A 593 -25.96 -2.24 3.10
C VAL A 593 -25.40 -1.12 3.98
N TYR A 594 -24.33 -1.38 4.73
CA TYR A 594 -23.55 -0.33 5.37
C TYR A 594 -22.68 0.37 4.30
N VAL A 595 -22.75 1.70 4.20
CA VAL A 595 -22.02 2.46 3.16
C VAL A 595 -21.22 3.58 3.80
N ALA A 596 -19.94 3.72 3.45
CA ALA A 596 -19.13 4.83 3.96
C ALA A 596 -18.13 5.40 2.96
N HIS A 597 -17.92 6.71 3.05
CA HIS A 597 -16.82 7.42 2.41
C HIS A 597 -15.76 7.77 3.44
N VAL A 598 -14.51 7.40 3.17
CA VAL A 598 -13.38 7.65 4.09
C VAL A 598 -12.20 8.34 3.40
N ALA A 599 -11.50 9.18 4.15
CA ALA A 599 -10.25 9.84 3.76
C ALA A 599 -9.39 10.02 5.03
N TYR A 600 -8.43 9.12 5.27
CA TYR A 600 -7.67 9.11 6.53
C TYR A 600 -6.86 10.40 6.75
N GLY A 601 -6.38 11.01 5.66
CA GLY A 601 -5.61 12.25 5.69
C GLY A 601 -6.46 13.46 6.08
N ALA A 602 -7.79 13.37 5.93
CA ALA A 602 -8.73 14.42 6.32
C ALA A 602 -9.38 14.15 7.69
N LYS A 603 -9.75 12.91 8.00
CA LYS A 603 -10.40 12.54 9.27
C LYS A 603 -10.09 11.10 9.68
N ASP A 604 -8.87 10.88 10.19
CA ASP A 604 -8.35 9.60 10.67
C ASP A 604 -9.29 8.85 11.65
N VAL A 605 -9.82 9.55 12.67
CA VAL A 605 -10.73 8.94 13.65
C VAL A 605 -12.01 8.41 13.00
N GLN A 606 -12.55 9.11 11.99
CA GLN A 606 -13.73 8.63 11.26
C GLN A 606 -13.38 7.40 10.42
N THR A 607 -12.19 7.36 9.82
CA THR A 607 -11.75 6.19 9.05
C THR A 607 -11.64 4.96 9.96
N LEU A 608 -10.97 5.05 11.12
CA LEU A 608 -10.87 3.94 12.07
C LEU A 608 -12.26 3.45 12.50
N ARG A 609 -13.13 4.38 12.89
CA ARG A 609 -14.49 4.06 13.32
C ARG A 609 -15.29 3.35 12.24
N THR A 610 -15.15 3.78 10.99
CA THR A 610 -15.82 3.17 9.84
C THR A 610 -15.43 1.70 9.65
N PHE A 611 -14.15 1.37 9.77
CA PHE A 611 -13.68 -0.02 9.62
C PHE A 611 -14.26 -0.92 10.70
N ILE A 612 -14.33 -0.43 11.95
CA ILE A 612 -14.91 -1.16 13.07
C ILE A 612 -16.43 -1.35 12.89
N GLU A 613 -17.15 -0.29 12.53
CA GLU A 613 -18.60 -0.37 12.31
C GLU A 613 -18.95 -1.28 11.12
N ALA A 614 -18.25 -1.14 9.99
CA ALA A 614 -18.45 -1.96 8.80
C ALA A 614 -18.24 -3.45 9.08
N GLU A 615 -17.17 -3.81 9.82
CA GLU A 615 -16.88 -5.21 10.13
C GLU A 615 -17.83 -5.80 11.17
N ALA A 616 -18.33 -4.97 12.09
CA ALA A 616 -19.33 -5.37 13.08
C ALA A 616 -20.75 -5.51 12.51
N HIS A 617 -21.05 -4.86 11.38
CA HIS A 617 -22.34 -4.96 10.70
C HIS A 617 -22.63 -6.40 10.25
N ASP A 618 -23.81 -6.92 10.58
CA ASP A 618 -24.24 -8.25 10.15
C ASP A 618 -24.91 -8.21 8.78
N GLY A 619 -24.09 -7.92 7.77
CA GLY A 619 -24.56 -7.74 6.40
C GLY A 619 -23.45 -7.23 5.48
N PRO A 620 -23.80 -6.90 4.24
CA PRO A 620 -22.86 -6.33 3.29
C PRO A 620 -22.44 -4.93 3.73
N SER A 621 -21.13 -4.69 3.74
CA SER A 621 -20.54 -3.38 4.03
C SER A 621 -19.69 -2.92 2.87
N VAL A 622 -19.77 -1.64 2.49
CA VAL A 622 -18.90 -1.04 1.46
C VAL A 622 -18.25 0.25 1.97
N ILE A 623 -16.92 0.21 2.02
CA ILE A 623 -16.06 1.34 2.35
C ILE A 623 -15.42 1.83 1.06
N ILE A 624 -15.71 3.07 0.67
CA ILE A 624 -15.10 3.73 -0.48
C ILE A 624 -14.06 4.72 0.04
N ALA A 625 -12.80 4.41 -0.24
CA ALA A 625 -11.63 5.08 0.34
C ALA A 625 -10.92 5.93 -0.71
N TYR A 626 -10.88 7.25 -0.51
CA TYR A 626 -10.15 8.15 -1.40
C TYR A 626 -8.66 7.87 -1.35
N SER A 627 -8.08 7.47 -2.48
CA SER A 627 -6.72 6.96 -2.56
C SER A 627 -5.88 7.80 -3.54
N PRO A 628 -5.20 8.87 -3.08
CA PRO A 628 -4.32 9.68 -3.94
C PRO A 628 -3.26 8.83 -4.63
N CYS A 629 -3.04 9.08 -5.92
CA CYS A 629 -2.19 8.27 -6.79
C CYS A 629 -1.22 9.13 -7.60
N ILE A 630 -0.07 8.56 -7.98
CA ILE A 630 0.88 9.19 -8.91
C ILE A 630 0.22 9.58 -10.25
N ALA A 631 -0.85 8.88 -10.65
CA ALA A 631 -1.61 9.18 -11.87
C ALA A 631 -2.36 10.52 -11.81
N HIS A 632 -2.57 11.08 -10.61
CA HIS A 632 -3.11 12.43 -10.43
C HIS A 632 -2.08 13.51 -10.80
N GLY A 633 -0.80 13.12 -10.90
CA GLY A 633 0.32 14.01 -11.14
C GLY A 633 0.55 14.96 -9.96
N VAL A 634 0.45 14.41 -8.75
CA VAL A 634 0.79 15.05 -7.48
C VAL A 634 1.99 14.34 -6.85
N ASP A 635 2.86 15.11 -6.18
CA ASP A 635 3.87 14.54 -5.30
C ASP A 635 3.20 13.91 -4.07
N LEU A 636 3.28 12.58 -3.96
CA LEU A 636 2.63 11.81 -2.91
C LEU A 636 3.19 12.05 -1.51
N SER A 637 4.30 12.78 -1.35
CA SER A 637 4.67 13.33 -0.04
C SER A 637 3.62 14.30 0.52
N ASN A 638 2.74 14.85 -0.34
CA ASN A 638 1.62 15.72 0.02
C ASN A 638 0.27 14.98 0.08
N ASN A 639 0.26 13.64 0.25
CA ASN A 639 -0.95 12.83 0.23
C ASN A 639 -2.04 13.36 1.19
N HIS A 640 -1.69 13.66 2.45
CA HIS A 640 -2.68 14.18 3.42
C HIS A 640 -3.31 15.49 3.00
N ARG A 641 -2.48 16.41 2.47
CA ARG A 641 -2.97 17.69 1.94
C ARG A 641 -3.97 17.46 0.81
N GLN A 642 -3.72 16.49 -0.08
CA GLN A 642 -4.64 16.18 -1.17
C GLN A 642 -5.97 15.65 -0.66
N GLN A 643 -5.96 14.75 0.32
CA GLN A 643 -7.20 14.27 0.93
C GLN A 643 -7.97 15.41 1.63
N GLN A 644 -7.27 16.31 2.32
CA GLN A 644 -7.88 17.47 2.95
C GLN A 644 -8.50 18.44 1.93
N LEU A 645 -7.82 18.71 0.81
CA LEU A 645 -8.35 19.54 -0.28
C LEU A 645 -9.57 18.89 -0.94
N ALA A 646 -9.54 17.57 -1.16
CA ALA A 646 -10.67 16.83 -1.72
C ALA A 646 -11.92 16.92 -0.82
N VAL A 647 -11.76 16.75 0.50
CA VAL A 647 -12.87 16.91 1.45
C VAL A 647 -13.34 18.35 1.53
N ASN A 648 -12.42 19.31 1.69
CA ASN A 648 -12.77 20.72 1.86
C ASN A 648 -13.42 21.35 0.63
N SER A 649 -13.16 20.84 -0.57
CA SER A 649 -13.77 21.31 -1.82
C SER A 649 -15.12 20.66 -2.13
N GLY A 650 -15.55 19.65 -1.34
CA GLY A 650 -16.72 18.84 -1.66
C GLY A 650 -16.49 17.77 -2.74
N HIS A 651 -15.26 17.65 -3.26
CA HIS A 651 -14.89 16.56 -4.17
C HIS A 651 -15.13 15.18 -3.53
N TRP A 652 -14.86 15.07 -2.24
CA TRP A 652 -15.00 13.83 -1.47
C TRP A 652 -15.69 14.07 -0.12
N PRO A 653 -17.02 14.16 -0.06
CA PRO A 653 -17.72 14.26 1.23
C PRO A 653 -17.49 12.98 2.06
N LEU A 654 -17.35 13.13 3.37
CA LEU A 654 -17.23 12.03 4.32
C LEU A 654 -18.58 11.80 4.99
N PHE A 655 -19.02 10.54 5.03
CA PHE A 655 -20.25 10.12 5.68
C PHE A 655 -20.22 8.63 5.98
N ARG A 656 -21.17 8.19 6.80
CA ARG A 656 -21.48 6.78 7.05
C ARG A 656 -22.99 6.60 7.02
N TYR A 657 -23.45 5.59 6.31
CA TYR A 657 -24.82 5.10 6.28
C TYR A 657 -24.85 3.77 7.02
N ASP A 658 -25.60 3.73 8.12
CA ASP A 658 -25.72 2.58 9.00
C ASP A 658 -27.19 2.11 9.02
N PRO A 659 -27.53 1.01 8.31
CA PRO A 659 -28.91 0.54 8.18
C PRO A 659 -29.51 0.10 9.52
N VAL A 660 -28.69 -0.27 10.51
CA VAL A 660 -29.18 -0.64 11.85
C VAL A 660 -29.90 0.53 12.51
N LYS A 661 -29.49 1.77 12.26
CA LYS A 661 -30.17 2.96 12.79
C LYS A 661 -31.57 3.14 12.22
N ALA A 662 -31.77 2.81 10.94
CA ALA A 662 -33.10 2.85 10.34
C ALA A 662 -34.07 1.93 11.09
N SER A 663 -33.62 0.72 11.46
CA SER A 663 -34.42 -0.21 12.28
C SER A 663 -34.75 0.31 13.69
N GLN A 664 -33.99 1.29 14.19
CA GLN A 664 -34.20 1.96 15.48
C GLN A 664 -35.03 3.26 15.36
N GLY A 665 -35.55 3.58 14.16
CA GLY A 665 -36.25 4.83 13.89
C GLY A 665 -35.32 6.07 13.92
N GLN A 666 -34.05 5.88 13.60
CA GLN A 666 -33.05 6.94 13.48
C GLN A 666 -32.59 7.06 12.03
N ASN A 667 -32.22 8.27 11.61
CA ASN A 667 -31.69 8.46 10.27
C ASN A 667 -30.39 7.63 10.08
N PRO A 668 -30.32 6.74 9.08
CA PRO A 668 -29.15 5.90 8.85
C PRO A 668 -27.94 6.68 8.36
N LEU A 669 -28.14 7.80 7.66
CA LEU A 669 -27.06 8.61 7.09
C LEU A 669 -26.55 9.64 8.09
N HIS A 670 -25.25 9.61 8.35
CA HIS A 670 -24.55 10.60 9.15
C HIS A 670 -23.45 11.29 8.34
N MET A 671 -23.56 12.61 8.19
CA MET A 671 -22.53 13.44 7.56
C MET A 671 -21.35 13.67 8.51
N ASP A 672 -20.16 13.24 8.09
CA ASP A 672 -18.92 13.32 8.87
C ASP A 672 -18.01 14.49 8.43
N SER A 673 -18.20 15.01 7.22
CA SER A 673 -17.54 16.22 6.72
C SER A 673 -18.44 17.46 6.85
N LYS A 674 -17.81 18.61 7.07
CA LYS A 674 -18.47 19.93 7.02
C LYS A 674 -18.82 20.31 5.57
N GLU A 675 -19.57 21.41 5.42
CA GLU A 675 -19.85 21.99 4.10
C GLU A 675 -18.54 22.36 3.37
N PRO A 676 -18.52 22.31 2.03
CA PRO A 676 -17.38 22.75 1.24
C PRO A 676 -16.94 24.16 1.66
N SER A 677 -15.65 24.32 1.94
CA SER A 677 -15.04 25.53 2.52
C SER A 677 -13.99 26.18 1.61
N ILE A 678 -13.62 25.52 0.52
CA ILE A 678 -12.75 26.06 -0.53
C ILE A 678 -13.42 25.89 -1.89
N ALA A 679 -12.99 26.69 -2.88
CA ALA A 679 -13.47 26.53 -4.25
C ALA A 679 -12.96 25.21 -4.84
N TYR A 680 -13.77 24.54 -5.65
CA TYR A 680 -13.38 23.32 -6.37
C TYR A 680 -12.15 23.56 -7.25
N ARG A 681 -12.04 24.77 -7.81
CA ARG A 681 -10.88 25.24 -8.58
C ARG A 681 -9.56 25.05 -7.81
N ASP A 682 -9.54 25.36 -6.51
CA ASP A 682 -8.31 25.30 -5.71
C ASP A 682 -7.80 23.86 -5.55
N TYR A 683 -8.72 22.89 -5.50
CA TYR A 683 -8.40 21.47 -5.48
C TYR A 683 -7.85 21.01 -6.83
N VAL A 684 -8.58 21.22 -7.94
CA VAL A 684 -8.17 20.71 -9.26
C VAL A 684 -6.90 21.36 -9.79
N MET A 685 -6.63 22.62 -9.45
CA MET A 685 -5.37 23.29 -9.82
C MET A 685 -4.14 22.67 -9.15
N SER A 686 -4.33 21.92 -8.07
CA SER A 686 -3.24 21.24 -7.37
C SER A 686 -2.81 19.92 -8.04
N GLU A 687 -3.59 19.40 -8.99
CA GLU A 687 -3.33 18.13 -9.66
C GLU A 687 -3.09 18.30 -11.17
N THR A 688 -2.02 17.67 -11.67
CA THR A 688 -1.66 17.80 -13.10
C THR A 688 -2.75 17.26 -14.01
N ARG A 689 -3.49 16.21 -13.59
CA ARG A 689 -4.57 15.60 -14.38
C ARG A 689 -5.70 16.58 -14.74
N PHE A 690 -5.86 17.68 -14.02
CA PHE A 690 -6.78 18.75 -14.43
C PHE A 690 -6.03 19.94 -15.02
N ASN A 691 -4.95 20.39 -14.37
CA ASN A 691 -4.23 21.61 -14.74
C ASN A 691 -3.72 21.58 -16.19
N MET A 692 -3.33 20.40 -16.70
CA MET A 692 -2.89 20.25 -18.09
C MET A 692 -3.96 20.61 -19.14
N LEU A 693 -5.25 20.57 -18.77
CA LEU A 693 -6.33 20.91 -19.66
C LEU A 693 -6.37 22.41 -19.96
N TRP A 694 -6.06 23.29 -19.01
CA TRP A 694 -5.97 24.75 -19.28
C TRP A 694 -4.90 25.09 -20.31
N HIS A 695 -3.86 24.27 -20.44
CA HIS A 695 -2.81 24.47 -21.44
C HIS A 695 -3.18 23.98 -22.84
N THR A 696 -4.13 23.05 -22.96
CA THR A 696 -4.47 22.39 -24.22
C THR A 696 -5.86 22.75 -24.73
N HIS A 697 -6.83 22.92 -23.84
CA HIS A 697 -8.24 23.24 -24.09
C HIS A 697 -8.77 24.21 -23.01
N PRO A 698 -8.32 25.48 -23.00
CA PRO A 698 -8.63 26.42 -21.91
C PRO A 698 -10.11 26.71 -21.72
N GLU A 699 -10.89 26.82 -22.81
CA GLU A 699 -12.33 27.06 -22.74
C GLU A 699 -13.09 25.88 -22.12
N ASP A 700 -12.74 24.66 -22.53
CA ASP A 700 -13.32 23.44 -21.95
C ASP A 700 -12.93 23.28 -20.48
N ALA A 701 -11.69 23.63 -20.11
CA ALA A 701 -11.24 23.57 -18.72
C ALA A 701 -12.08 24.48 -17.81
N GLU A 702 -12.30 25.75 -18.18
CA GLU A 702 -13.16 26.66 -17.43
C GLU A 702 -14.60 26.15 -17.34
N LYS A 703 -15.15 25.65 -18.46
CA LYS A 703 -16.49 25.06 -18.50
C LYS A 703 -16.62 23.87 -17.57
N PHE A 704 -15.66 22.94 -17.59
CA PHE A 704 -15.69 21.75 -16.73
C PHE A 704 -15.55 22.10 -15.26
N VAL A 705 -14.69 23.06 -14.88
CA VAL A 705 -14.58 23.47 -13.48
C VAL A 705 -15.87 24.11 -12.97
N GLN A 706 -16.54 24.93 -13.78
CA GLN A 706 -17.83 25.50 -13.39
C GLN A 706 -18.90 24.41 -13.20
N GLN A 707 -18.96 23.45 -14.13
CA GLN A 707 -19.87 22.30 -14.01
C GLN A 707 -19.55 21.44 -12.78
N ALA A 708 -18.27 21.13 -12.56
CA ALA A 708 -17.85 20.32 -11.43
C ALA A 708 -18.12 21.03 -10.08
N GLN A 709 -17.95 22.35 -10.01
CA GLN A 709 -18.33 23.13 -8.83
C GLN A 709 -19.82 23.02 -8.51
N GLN A 710 -20.68 23.08 -9.53
CA GLN A 710 -22.12 22.89 -9.36
C GLN A 710 -22.44 21.45 -8.92
N GLU A 711 -21.78 20.45 -9.51
CA GLU A 711 -21.95 19.04 -9.19
C GLU A 711 -21.58 18.72 -7.74
N VAL A 712 -20.42 19.18 -7.26
CA VAL A 712 -20.00 18.91 -5.87
C VAL A 712 -20.91 19.60 -4.85
N ASN A 713 -21.37 20.82 -5.15
CA ASN A 713 -22.31 21.54 -4.29
C ASN A 713 -23.66 20.83 -4.24
N HIS A 714 -24.22 20.45 -5.39
CA HIS A 714 -25.47 19.70 -5.45
C HIS A 714 -25.35 18.39 -4.69
N ARG A 715 -24.32 17.58 -4.97
CA ARG A 715 -24.13 16.29 -4.30
C ARG A 715 -24.01 16.45 -2.78
N TYR A 716 -23.25 17.43 -2.30
CA TYR A 716 -23.17 17.71 -0.87
C TYR A 716 -24.54 18.08 -0.27
N HIS A 717 -25.27 19.00 -0.91
CA HIS A 717 -26.60 19.40 -0.44
C HIS A 717 -27.59 18.23 -0.42
N TYR A 718 -27.53 17.35 -1.43
CA TYR A 718 -28.38 16.18 -1.50
C TYR A 718 -28.10 15.20 -0.34
N TYR A 719 -26.84 14.84 -0.10
CA TYR A 719 -26.48 14.01 1.06
C TYR A 719 -26.85 14.67 2.40
N LYS A 720 -26.66 15.98 2.52
CA LYS A 720 -27.06 16.72 3.71
C LYS A 720 -28.57 16.63 3.94
N GLN A 721 -29.38 16.86 2.91
CA GLN A 721 -30.84 16.70 2.99
C GLN A 721 -31.22 15.29 3.41
N LEU A 722 -30.63 14.25 2.81
CA LEU A 722 -30.86 12.86 3.20
C LEU A 722 -30.53 12.61 4.68
N SER A 723 -29.45 13.19 5.21
CA SER A 723 -29.07 13.05 6.63
C SER A 723 -29.96 13.85 7.60
N GLU A 724 -30.76 14.77 7.08
CA GLU A 724 -31.69 15.61 7.85
C GLU A 724 -33.15 15.12 7.74
N LEU A 725 -33.42 14.10 6.91
CA LEU A 725 -34.75 13.50 6.81
C LEU A 725 -35.21 12.92 8.15
N GLU A 726 -36.46 13.19 8.51
CA GLU A 726 -37.13 12.53 9.63
C GLU A 726 -37.38 11.06 9.28
N TRP A 727 -36.99 10.16 10.18
CA TRP A 727 -37.06 8.70 10.01
C TRP A 727 -37.98 8.09 11.08
N ASP A 728 -39.19 8.62 11.22
CA ASP A 728 -40.21 8.13 12.18
C ASP A 728 -41.27 7.27 11.50
N ASP A 729 -40.99 5.97 11.38
CA ASP A 729 -41.98 4.98 10.94
C ASP A 729 -42.98 4.61 12.04
N GLN A 730 -42.69 4.94 13.32
CA GLN A 730 -43.56 4.56 14.43
C GLN A 730 -44.88 5.30 14.39
N THR A 731 -44.91 6.56 13.98
CA THR A 731 -46.15 7.33 13.86
C THR A 731 -47.07 6.74 12.78
N THR A 732 -46.50 6.33 11.65
CA THR A 732 -47.24 5.71 10.53
C THR A 732 -47.74 4.31 10.91
N LEU A 733 -46.90 3.46 11.49
CA LEU A 733 -47.26 2.10 11.94
C LEU A 733 -48.31 2.12 13.06
N LYS A 734 -48.15 2.99 14.08
CA LYS A 734 -49.16 3.15 15.14
C LYS A 734 -50.49 3.62 14.59
N SER A 735 -50.49 4.54 13.62
CA SER A 735 -51.73 5.01 12.98
C SER A 735 -52.43 3.91 12.17
N ALA A 736 -51.65 3.05 11.49
CA ALA A 736 -52.17 1.91 10.74
C ALA A 736 -52.70 0.81 11.68
N GLN A 737 -51.98 0.52 12.77
CA GLN A 737 -52.41 -0.42 13.82
C GLN A 737 -53.67 0.06 14.53
N ALA A 738 -53.79 1.36 14.83
CA ALA A 738 -55.00 1.95 15.40
C ALA A 738 -56.20 1.83 14.45
N LYS A 739 -56.03 2.14 13.16
CA LYS A 739 -57.08 1.93 12.14
C LYS A 739 -57.48 0.46 11.98
N LEU A 740 -56.52 -0.46 12.08
CA LEU A 740 -56.78 -1.91 12.06
C LEU A 740 -57.55 -2.37 13.31
N ALA A 741 -57.21 -1.85 14.50
CA ALA A 741 -57.92 -2.14 15.74
C ALA A 741 -59.37 -1.62 15.70
N ASP A 742 -59.58 -0.40 15.20
CA ASP A 742 -60.93 0.17 15.01
C ASP A 742 -61.74 -0.62 13.98
N SER A 743 -61.12 -1.12 12.91
CA SER A 743 -61.79 -1.95 11.90
C SER A 743 -62.21 -3.34 12.41
N LYS A 744 -61.52 -3.88 13.42
CA LYS A 744 -61.88 -5.15 14.07
C LYS A 744 -63.03 -4.97 15.07
N ASN A 745 -63.13 -3.81 15.73
CA ASN A 745 -64.24 -3.49 16.63
C ASN A 745 -65.57 -3.28 15.90
N ILE A 746 -65.56 -2.94 14.61
CA ILE A 746 -66.78 -2.73 13.81
C ILE A 746 -67.43 -4.05 13.34
N LYS A 747 -66.73 -5.20 13.42
CA LYS A 747 -67.27 -6.52 13.04
C LYS A 747 -67.80 -7.35 14.22
N GLY A 748 -67.92 -6.76 15.41
CA GLY A 748 -68.41 -7.42 16.62
C GLY A 748 -69.92 -7.26 16.89
N ASP A 749 -70.61 -6.39 16.16
CA ASP A 749 -72.07 -6.20 16.25
C ASP A 749 -72.73 -6.70 14.96
N SER A 750 -72.88 -8.03 14.83
CA SER A 750 -73.85 -8.65 13.92
C SER A 750 -74.35 -9.97 14.47
#